data_AF-A0A2K1KQJ8-F1
#
_entry.id   AF-A0A2K1KQJ8-F1
#
_cell.length_a   1.000
_cell.length_b   1.000
_cell.length_c   1.000
_cell.angle_alpha   90.00
_cell.angle_beta   90.00
_cell.angle_gamma   90.00
#
_symmetry.space_group_name_H-M   'P 1'
#
loop_
_entity.id
_entity.type
_entity.pdbx_description
1 polymer ?
#
loop_
_entity_poly.entity_id
_entity_poly.type
_entity_poly.pdbx_seq_one_letter_code
_entity_poly.pdbx_strand_id
1 'polypeptide(L)'
;MLFYHQCATAAYELKEVLKPMLLDPKEEMFLLKLTPDAGFAKPSYFVAVVHSRRLVVLSIRGSFEAADLLTDFVPDTEAFQDGIACKGMLDSARHLLNKEASFLRHLLTERFPSVSRSKTHEQITADDLINSVINFRVHQDADKSDVKYLGNLKKENMPPGDIPDWAYGTKVMQIREYIHKRVTERGAWHSHTLTDWSGYLGMVWKCITTADFELSFKSLVEFSAYEELTSILESHRRAVTKKYDEEFEIFERNLHNQSGILEDVKVLTSIMLDNVEETIKKQTVEVGVLPSNPRWQKWKIQETDHWIEYLHESRFHWSGRCQGSAGVLDFENVVRHYYRKLQLSIKALFKKKEIVMNREYPERFRQQVDNHFEDMFQRILQEVREKHTPMADKVPKWLTSVYASSEISQLYNLQADEGSIFQADVGFPSASYAGPSAMRKGDARGSSRLDLQDEGLQKMVDRCLADAIKYSNHIVEEVIRETKSLLSARAQQSQSGFWGTKTNQQDAHIRVKRYLTDRLCAIQQRWDAEHNVARKLEQEKDRLRCFFVDCANEVGGSEMLVRAIFNVVNPERKSRESGNIMIEAFKPILIKEFAGTLETQGWLSNAKVFRALLDLHLLNIAEGGSNKAAELLQWTANGSEHYEFIMNTLLERELITFWGSHRPWESFLKGVKIALNNAAVAAESACENSGLTNTGFNIPGLEPSRSRKAGLEHSGLKLFLSTLCDQLHSKVSKDLASAISSLSADVYDYRNLDYNFIQTSIITAMDDAAFTPHLNTAFKQEMIKGVRDRLEDWSKSGAKPRCKEACPKCQLTCYKAAKHSGLHDTLHQPKGLVGIRLKAKKHSELDSQLSCTSCSRAVSENVKWEKSEGQRSFWRSKWAKYKDFTKYFPTWATPSDAHGQCASVREYIFYNHQADIVKNFPGSNICTHIPPEYNHDPKELRIELENILKNHIKFQDSRTFI
;
A
#
# COMPACT_ATOMS: atom_id res chain seq x y z
N MET A 1 -21.84 18.09 -41.51
CA MET A 1 -20.42 17.74 -41.33
C MET A 1 -19.94 17.93 -39.88
N LEU A 2 -20.35 18.98 -39.17
CA LEU A 2 -19.94 19.19 -37.76
C LEU A 2 -20.23 17.98 -36.85
N PHE A 3 -21.42 17.37 -36.98
CA PHE A 3 -21.85 16.22 -36.18
C PHE A 3 -20.91 14.99 -36.26
N TYR A 4 -20.56 14.54 -37.47
CA TYR A 4 -19.69 13.37 -37.63
C TYR A 4 -18.25 13.63 -37.19
N HIS A 5 -17.76 14.86 -37.39
CA HIS A 5 -16.47 15.28 -36.87
C HIS A 5 -16.49 15.31 -35.34
N GLN A 6 -17.56 15.83 -34.73
CA GLN A 6 -17.77 15.80 -33.27
C GLN A 6 -17.83 14.36 -32.74
N CYS A 7 -18.49 13.43 -33.44
CA CYS A 7 -18.48 12.02 -33.06
C CYS A 7 -17.06 11.41 -33.14
N ALA A 8 -16.28 11.72 -34.19
CA ALA A 8 -14.90 11.25 -34.33
C ALA A 8 -13.98 11.83 -33.24
N THR A 9 -14.10 13.13 -32.94
CA THR A 9 -13.36 13.78 -31.86
C THR A 9 -13.80 13.24 -30.49
N ALA A 10 -15.07 12.91 -30.32
CA ALA A 10 -15.59 12.29 -29.10
C ALA A 10 -15.00 10.91 -28.83
N ALA A 11 -14.47 10.20 -29.84
CA ALA A 11 -13.75 8.95 -29.63
C ALA A 11 -12.37 9.17 -28.99
N TYR A 12 -11.76 10.36 -29.14
CA TYR A 12 -10.54 10.76 -28.45
C TYR A 12 -10.82 11.39 -27.08
N GLU A 13 -11.89 12.18 -26.97
CA GLU A 13 -12.18 13.05 -25.82
C GLU A 13 -13.59 12.80 -25.25
N LEU A 14 -13.77 11.60 -24.71
CA LEU A 14 -15.04 11.09 -24.20
C LEU A 14 -15.76 11.97 -23.17
N LYS A 15 -15.04 12.76 -22.36
CA LYS A 15 -15.64 13.59 -21.30
C LYS A 15 -16.00 15.00 -21.77
N GLU A 16 -15.22 15.56 -22.69
CA GLU A 16 -15.35 16.96 -23.14
C GLU A 16 -16.32 17.10 -24.31
N VAL A 17 -16.38 16.12 -25.21
CA VAL A 17 -17.19 16.20 -26.43
C VAL A 17 -18.41 15.29 -26.40
N LEU A 18 -18.29 14.05 -25.92
CA LEU A 18 -19.42 13.12 -25.90
C LEU A 18 -20.48 13.50 -24.86
N LYS A 19 -20.05 13.96 -23.67
CA LYS A 19 -20.96 14.27 -22.55
C LYS A 19 -21.92 15.44 -22.85
N PRO A 20 -21.48 16.55 -23.48
CA PRO A 20 -22.40 17.58 -23.97
C PRO A 20 -23.31 17.08 -25.09
N MET A 21 -22.83 16.23 -26.01
CA MET A 21 -23.66 15.67 -27.09
C MET A 21 -24.75 14.71 -26.58
N LEU A 22 -24.51 13.99 -25.48
CA LEU A 22 -25.49 13.14 -24.80
C LEU A 22 -26.53 13.94 -23.99
N LEU A 23 -26.17 15.17 -23.60
CA LEU A 23 -27.03 16.08 -22.83
C LEU A 23 -27.73 17.11 -23.72
N ASP A 24 -27.43 17.15 -25.03
CA ASP A 24 -28.09 18.04 -25.98
C ASP A 24 -29.48 17.50 -26.34
N PRO A 25 -30.56 18.17 -25.89
CA PRO A 25 -31.92 17.74 -26.17
C PRO A 25 -32.28 17.82 -27.66
N LYS A 26 -31.48 18.46 -28.52
CA LYS A 26 -31.73 18.55 -29.96
C LYS A 26 -31.22 17.34 -30.75
N GLU A 27 -30.17 16.68 -30.26
CA GLU A 27 -29.55 15.55 -30.98
C GLU A 27 -30.13 14.20 -30.52
N GLU A 28 -30.70 14.09 -29.31
CA GLU A 28 -31.25 12.84 -28.74
C GLU A 28 -30.31 11.64 -28.95
N MET A 29 -29.02 11.84 -28.62
CA MET A 29 -28.00 10.80 -28.72
C MET A 29 -27.91 10.01 -27.42
N PHE A 30 -27.92 8.68 -27.54
CA PHE A 30 -27.83 7.74 -26.44
C PHE A 30 -26.62 6.85 -26.63
N LEU A 31 -25.65 6.97 -25.73
CA LEU A 31 -24.48 6.08 -25.69
C LEU A 31 -24.93 4.70 -25.26
N LEU A 32 -24.69 3.70 -26.10
CA LEU A 32 -25.02 2.31 -25.80
C LEU A 32 -23.82 1.53 -25.31
N LYS A 33 -22.63 1.84 -25.82
CA LYS A 33 -21.41 1.12 -25.46
C LYS A 33 -20.18 1.99 -25.59
N LEU A 34 -19.24 1.78 -24.68
CA LEU A 34 -17.94 2.43 -24.67
C LEU A 34 -16.84 1.42 -24.37
N THR A 35 -15.83 1.35 -25.23
CA THR A 35 -14.61 0.57 -25.01
C THR A 35 -13.43 1.54 -25.01
N PRO A 36 -12.95 1.99 -23.84
CA PRO A 36 -11.92 3.01 -23.75
C PRO A 36 -10.50 2.46 -23.95
N ASP A 37 -10.25 1.20 -23.59
CA ASP A 37 -8.92 0.60 -23.59
C ASP A 37 -8.48 0.18 -24.99
N ALA A 38 -7.41 0.81 -25.49
CA ALA A 38 -6.75 0.41 -26.73
C ALA A 38 -5.60 -0.57 -26.46
N GLY A 39 -5.38 -1.50 -27.38
CA GLY A 39 -4.25 -2.42 -27.36
C GLY A 39 -3.79 -2.73 -28.78
N PHE A 40 -2.73 -3.53 -28.91
CA PHE A 40 -2.27 -3.95 -30.24
C PHE A 40 -3.40 -4.67 -31.01
N ALA A 41 -3.76 -4.15 -32.18
CA ALA A 41 -4.90 -4.58 -33.00
C ALA A 41 -6.26 -4.59 -32.27
N LYS A 42 -6.41 -3.77 -31.23
CA LYS A 42 -7.65 -3.63 -30.45
C LYS A 42 -7.99 -2.14 -30.33
N PRO A 43 -8.83 -1.60 -31.23
CA PRO A 43 -9.10 -0.18 -31.25
C PRO A 43 -10.01 0.23 -30.09
N SER A 44 -9.86 1.47 -29.63
CA SER A 44 -10.80 2.13 -28.73
C SER A 44 -11.98 2.71 -29.54
N TYR A 45 -13.21 2.55 -29.06
CA TYR A 45 -14.41 2.98 -29.80
C TYR A 45 -15.64 3.15 -28.89
N PHE A 46 -16.65 3.84 -29.41
CA PHE A 46 -17.99 3.88 -28.81
C PHE A 46 -19.09 3.58 -29.83
N VAL A 47 -20.22 3.09 -29.33
CA VAL A 47 -21.45 2.88 -30.10
C VAL A 47 -22.59 3.69 -29.47
N ALA A 48 -23.24 4.54 -30.26
CA ALA A 48 -24.36 5.36 -29.83
C ALA A 48 -25.52 5.29 -30.83
N VAL A 49 -26.73 5.58 -30.38
CA VAL A 49 -27.91 5.76 -31.24
C VAL A 49 -28.35 7.22 -31.16
N VAL A 50 -28.67 7.78 -32.32
CA VAL A 50 -29.12 9.16 -32.44
C VAL A 50 -30.56 9.12 -32.94
N HIS A 51 -31.51 9.31 -32.04
CA HIS A 51 -32.93 9.12 -32.35
C HIS A 51 -33.46 10.17 -33.32
N SER A 52 -33.08 11.44 -33.12
CA SER A 52 -33.41 12.55 -34.01
C SER A 52 -32.97 12.32 -35.46
N ARG A 53 -31.86 11.61 -35.66
CA ARG A 53 -31.25 11.33 -36.97
C ARG A 53 -31.50 9.91 -37.49
N ARG A 54 -32.20 9.07 -36.72
CA ARG A 54 -32.40 7.64 -37.00
C ARG A 54 -31.12 6.89 -37.37
N LEU A 55 -30.06 7.12 -36.61
CA LEU A 55 -28.70 6.67 -36.92
C LEU A 55 -28.10 5.85 -35.79
N VAL A 56 -27.34 4.80 -36.15
CA VAL A 56 -26.39 4.13 -35.24
C VAL A 56 -24.99 4.66 -35.57
N VAL A 57 -24.28 5.17 -34.57
CA VAL A 57 -22.92 5.70 -34.70
C VAL A 57 -21.97 4.70 -34.05
N LEU A 58 -21.06 4.14 -34.84
CA LEU A 58 -19.84 3.49 -34.35
C LEU A 58 -18.68 4.45 -34.63
N SER A 59 -18.05 4.98 -33.58
CA SER A 59 -16.91 5.86 -33.74
C SER A 59 -15.65 5.21 -33.18
N ILE A 60 -14.63 5.10 -34.01
CA ILE A 60 -13.37 4.43 -33.71
C ILE A 60 -12.29 5.50 -33.53
N ARG A 61 -11.59 5.45 -32.40
CA ARG A 61 -10.46 6.32 -32.10
C ARG A 61 -9.27 5.91 -33.00
N GLY A 62 -8.63 6.89 -33.64
CA GLY A 62 -7.36 6.67 -34.31
C GLY A 62 -6.19 6.75 -33.33
N SER A 63 -4.98 6.94 -33.86
CA SER A 63 -3.73 6.80 -33.12
C SER A 63 -3.59 7.84 -32.00
N PHE A 64 -3.59 7.37 -30.75
CA PHE A 64 -3.49 8.24 -29.58
C PHE A 64 -2.45 7.72 -28.56
N GLU A 65 -2.34 6.41 -28.40
CA GLU A 65 -1.38 5.75 -27.51
C GLU A 65 -0.32 4.96 -28.29
N ALA A 66 0.81 4.63 -27.63
CA ALA A 66 1.90 3.87 -28.25
C ALA A 66 1.42 2.52 -28.84
N ALA A 67 0.40 1.90 -28.24
CA ALA A 67 -0.20 0.66 -28.75
C ALA A 67 -0.97 0.84 -30.07
N ASP A 68 -1.55 2.02 -30.30
CA ASP A 68 -2.23 2.35 -31.56
C ASP A 68 -1.18 2.49 -32.68
N LEU A 69 -0.08 3.19 -32.38
CA LEU A 69 1.06 3.33 -33.30
C LEU A 69 1.68 1.97 -33.67
N LEU A 70 1.77 1.03 -32.72
CA LEU A 70 2.23 -0.33 -33.02
C LEU A 70 1.32 -1.05 -34.02
N THR A 71 0.01 -0.77 -33.97
CA THR A 71 -0.98 -1.30 -34.92
C THR A 71 -0.85 -0.64 -36.30
N ASP A 72 -0.52 0.65 -36.35
CA ASP A 72 -0.28 1.40 -37.60
C ASP A 72 1.04 1.02 -38.29
N PHE A 73 2.07 0.71 -37.50
CA PHE A 73 3.42 0.42 -38.00
C PHE A 73 3.68 -1.05 -38.32
N VAL A 74 2.65 -1.91 -38.30
CA VAL A 74 2.80 -3.30 -38.78
C VAL A 74 3.15 -3.26 -40.27
N PRO A 75 4.38 -3.62 -40.68
CA PRO A 75 4.82 -3.45 -42.06
C PRO A 75 4.31 -4.58 -42.96
N ASP A 76 3.74 -5.64 -42.37
CA ASP A 76 3.17 -6.78 -43.07
C ASP A 76 1.87 -6.37 -43.78
N THR A 77 1.70 -6.84 -45.01
CA THR A 77 0.42 -6.76 -45.73
C THR A 77 -0.19 -8.14 -45.89
N GLU A 78 -1.51 -8.23 -45.80
CA GLU A 78 -2.28 -9.45 -46.02
C GLU A 78 -3.20 -9.27 -47.24
N ALA A 79 -3.43 -10.36 -47.99
CA ALA A 79 -4.42 -10.34 -49.06
C ALA A 79 -5.81 -10.06 -48.49
N PHE A 80 -6.51 -9.10 -49.07
CA PHE A 80 -7.84 -8.69 -48.62
C PHE A 80 -8.69 -8.31 -49.83
N GLN A 81 -9.74 -9.10 -50.09
CA GLN A 81 -10.55 -9.05 -51.31
C GLN A 81 -9.65 -9.09 -52.57
N ASP A 82 -9.85 -8.20 -53.53
CA ASP A 82 -9.06 -8.12 -54.77
C ASP A 82 -7.72 -7.36 -54.59
N GLY A 83 -7.33 -7.03 -53.35
CA GLY A 83 -6.16 -6.20 -53.03
C GLY A 83 -5.35 -6.70 -51.83
N ILE A 84 -4.55 -5.78 -51.27
CA ILE A 84 -3.71 -6.01 -50.08
C ILE A 84 -4.01 -4.94 -49.02
N ALA A 85 -4.12 -5.36 -47.76
CA ALA A 85 -4.36 -4.48 -46.62
C ALA A 85 -3.19 -4.53 -45.63
N CYS A 86 -2.95 -3.43 -44.92
CA CYS A 86 -2.04 -3.42 -43.77
C CYS A 86 -2.57 -4.38 -42.70
N LYS A 87 -1.75 -5.35 -42.30
CA LYS A 87 -2.15 -6.43 -41.38
C LYS A 87 -2.64 -5.89 -40.03
N GLY A 88 -1.98 -4.87 -39.48
CA GLY A 88 -2.40 -4.27 -38.21
C GLY A 88 -3.78 -3.60 -38.29
N MET A 89 -4.05 -2.88 -39.37
CA MET A 89 -5.38 -2.31 -39.64
C MET A 89 -6.43 -3.40 -39.87
N LEU A 90 -6.08 -4.46 -40.59
CA LEU A 90 -6.97 -5.57 -40.89
C LEU A 90 -7.33 -6.37 -39.63
N ASP A 91 -6.35 -6.64 -38.76
CA ASP A 91 -6.57 -7.34 -37.50
C ASP A 91 -7.41 -6.50 -36.52
N SER A 92 -7.20 -5.18 -36.48
CA SER A 92 -8.03 -4.23 -35.75
C SER A 92 -9.49 -4.24 -36.24
N ALA A 93 -9.69 -4.24 -37.56
CA ALA A 93 -11.01 -4.34 -38.16
C ALA A 93 -11.69 -5.70 -37.89
N ARG A 94 -10.94 -6.81 -37.99
CA ARG A 94 -11.42 -8.17 -37.66
C ARG A 94 -11.82 -8.29 -36.20
N HIS A 95 -11.03 -7.73 -35.28
CA HIS A 95 -11.34 -7.71 -33.85
C HIS A 95 -12.67 -7.01 -33.60
N LEU A 96 -12.85 -5.82 -34.17
CA LEU A 96 -14.06 -5.03 -34.01
C LEU A 96 -15.28 -5.74 -34.61
N LEU A 97 -15.13 -6.36 -35.80
CA LEU A 97 -16.19 -7.13 -36.44
C LEU A 97 -16.60 -8.33 -35.58
N ASN A 98 -15.64 -9.13 -35.11
CA ASN A 98 -15.94 -10.31 -34.28
C ASN A 98 -16.65 -9.95 -32.97
N LYS A 99 -16.31 -8.80 -32.39
CA LYS A 99 -16.83 -8.38 -31.09
C LYS A 99 -18.17 -7.64 -31.18
N GLU A 100 -18.41 -6.87 -32.23
CA GLU A 100 -19.55 -5.95 -32.31
C GLU A 100 -20.56 -6.28 -33.42
N ALA A 101 -20.26 -7.17 -34.38
CA ALA A 101 -21.15 -7.42 -35.52
C ALA A 101 -22.55 -7.90 -35.10
N SER A 102 -22.65 -8.82 -34.13
CA SER A 102 -23.94 -9.33 -33.64
C SER A 102 -24.76 -8.24 -32.94
N PHE A 103 -24.10 -7.42 -32.14
CA PHE A 103 -24.69 -6.29 -31.43
C PHE A 103 -25.20 -5.20 -32.40
N LEU A 104 -24.40 -4.83 -33.39
CA LEU A 104 -24.77 -3.85 -34.41
C LEU A 104 -25.89 -4.37 -35.32
N ARG A 105 -25.88 -5.65 -35.70
CA ARG A 105 -26.98 -6.29 -36.45
C ARG A 105 -28.29 -6.25 -35.69
N HIS A 106 -28.27 -6.59 -34.40
CA HIS A 106 -29.45 -6.56 -33.55
C HIS A 106 -30.02 -5.14 -33.42
N LEU A 107 -29.15 -4.15 -33.20
CA LEU A 107 -29.55 -2.74 -33.14
C LEU A 107 -30.20 -2.22 -34.43
N LEU A 108 -29.63 -2.57 -35.59
CA LEU A 108 -30.18 -2.17 -36.89
C LEU A 108 -31.50 -2.86 -37.21
N THR A 109 -31.69 -4.11 -36.76
CA THR A 109 -32.89 -4.90 -37.04
C THR A 109 -34.07 -4.51 -36.14
N GLU A 110 -33.84 -4.22 -34.86
CA GLU A 110 -34.93 -3.88 -33.91
C GLU A 110 -35.36 -2.41 -33.98
N ARG A 111 -34.43 -1.47 -34.22
CA ARG A 111 -34.71 -0.03 -34.08
C ARG A 111 -35.01 0.67 -35.41
N PHE A 112 -34.57 0.13 -36.56
CA PHE A 112 -34.74 0.76 -37.88
C PHE A 112 -35.17 -0.23 -38.99
N PRO A 113 -36.38 -0.82 -38.91
CA PRO A 113 -36.85 -1.85 -39.84
C PRO A 113 -37.05 -1.40 -41.30
N SER A 114 -36.98 -0.10 -41.60
CA SER A 114 -37.03 0.41 -42.99
C SER A 114 -35.74 0.19 -43.77
N VAL A 115 -34.62 -0.16 -43.12
CA VAL A 115 -33.35 -0.49 -43.78
C VAL A 115 -33.34 -1.96 -44.27
N SER A 116 -34.26 -2.80 -43.78
CA SER A 116 -34.29 -4.24 -44.08
C SER A 116 -35.22 -4.65 -45.23
N ARG A 117 -35.69 -3.71 -46.08
CA ARG A 117 -36.49 -4.05 -47.27
C ARG A 117 -35.75 -3.77 -48.57
N SER A 118 -34.63 -4.45 -48.78
CA SER A 118 -34.33 -5.03 -50.08
C SER A 118 -33.42 -6.25 -49.90
N LYS A 119 -33.77 -7.33 -50.58
CA LYS A 119 -33.21 -8.69 -50.54
C LYS A 119 -33.70 -9.60 -49.39
N THR A 120 -34.64 -10.44 -49.78
CA THR A 120 -35.12 -11.64 -49.11
C THR A 120 -33.98 -12.63 -48.80
N HIS A 121 -33.99 -13.16 -47.58
CA HIS A 121 -33.44 -14.45 -47.13
C HIS A 121 -32.25 -15.03 -47.92
N GLU A 122 -31.06 -14.46 -47.73
CA GLU A 122 -29.79 -15.18 -47.79
C GLU A 122 -28.76 -14.42 -46.92
N GLN A 123 -27.86 -15.15 -46.26
CA GLN A 123 -26.96 -14.60 -45.23
C GLN A 123 -26.11 -13.45 -45.77
N ILE A 124 -26.31 -12.25 -45.24
CA ILE A 124 -25.46 -11.09 -45.52
C ILE A 124 -24.06 -11.37 -44.96
N THR A 125 -23.07 -11.47 -45.86
CA THR A 125 -21.67 -11.73 -45.53
C THR A 125 -20.93 -10.42 -45.20
N ALA A 126 -19.71 -10.51 -44.64
CA ALA A 126 -18.91 -9.33 -44.29
C ALA A 126 -18.55 -8.47 -45.53
N ASP A 127 -18.42 -9.10 -46.70
CA ASP A 127 -18.11 -8.42 -47.97
C ASP A 127 -19.30 -7.60 -48.49
N ASP A 128 -20.55 -8.02 -48.22
CA ASP A 128 -21.75 -7.26 -48.58
C ASP A 128 -21.88 -5.95 -47.80
N LEU A 129 -21.44 -5.95 -46.54
CA LEU A 129 -21.45 -4.75 -45.69
C LEU A 129 -20.38 -3.74 -46.14
N ILE A 130 -19.21 -4.22 -46.54
CA ILE A 130 -18.08 -3.40 -47.00
C ILE A 130 -18.36 -2.80 -48.38
N ASN A 131 -18.96 -3.56 -49.30
CA ASN A 131 -19.39 -3.05 -50.61
C ASN A 131 -20.48 -1.97 -50.53
N SER A 132 -21.26 -1.92 -49.44
CA SER A 132 -22.25 -0.86 -49.21
C SER A 132 -21.63 0.47 -48.75
N VAL A 133 -20.41 0.45 -48.18
CA VAL A 133 -19.71 1.63 -47.64
C VAL A 133 -18.80 2.30 -48.70
N ILE A 134 -18.43 1.59 -49.77
CA ILE A 134 -17.42 2.07 -50.75
C ILE A 134 -18.02 2.71 -52.01
N ASN A 135 -19.31 2.54 -52.31
CA ASN A 135 -19.94 3.13 -53.50
C ASN A 135 -20.63 4.48 -53.23
N PHE A 136 -19.86 5.51 -52.88
CA PHE A 136 -20.36 6.88 -52.88
C PHE A 136 -20.29 7.50 -54.28
N ARG A 137 -21.43 7.99 -54.78
CA ARG A 137 -21.54 8.60 -56.10
C ARG A 137 -21.13 10.07 -56.03
N VAL A 138 -20.02 10.42 -56.69
CA VAL A 138 -19.57 11.81 -56.80
C VAL A 138 -20.08 12.40 -58.11
N HIS A 139 -20.85 13.48 -58.03
CA HIS A 139 -21.52 14.13 -59.16
C HIS A 139 -21.19 15.63 -59.22
N GLN A 140 -21.18 16.22 -60.41
CA GLN A 140 -20.86 17.66 -60.59
C GLN A 140 -21.91 18.59 -59.97
N ASP A 141 -23.17 18.16 -60.00
CA ASP A 141 -24.27 18.77 -59.25
C ASP A 141 -24.23 18.32 -57.78
N ALA A 142 -23.93 19.24 -56.87
CA ALA A 142 -23.61 18.94 -55.48
C ALA A 142 -24.77 18.28 -54.72
N ASP A 143 -26.02 18.54 -55.12
CA ASP A 143 -27.21 17.95 -54.49
C ASP A 143 -27.51 16.52 -54.94
N LYS A 144 -26.74 16.01 -55.91
CA LYS A 144 -26.80 14.62 -56.40
C LYS A 144 -25.52 13.84 -56.09
N SER A 145 -24.59 14.44 -55.35
CA SER A 145 -23.31 13.87 -54.97
C SER A 145 -23.37 13.44 -53.51
N ASP A 146 -22.99 12.21 -53.21
CA ASP A 146 -23.02 11.65 -51.86
C ASP A 146 -21.90 12.25 -50.96
N VAL A 147 -20.95 12.98 -51.56
CA VAL A 147 -19.86 13.69 -50.88
C VAL A 147 -19.84 15.18 -51.31
N LYS A 148 -19.80 16.10 -50.33
CA LYS A 148 -19.78 17.57 -50.51
C LYS A 148 -18.53 18.20 -49.89
N TYR A 149 -17.85 19.11 -50.61
CA TYR A 149 -16.64 19.81 -50.16
C TYR A 149 -16.93 21.28 -49.81
N LEU A 150 -16.37 21.84 -48.73
CA LEU A 150 -16.66 23.20 -48.22
C LEU A 150 -15.40 24.07 -48.02
N GLY A 151 -15.50 25.36 -48.37
CA GLY A 151 -14.53 26.44 -48.11
C GLY A 151 -15.24 27.76 -47.72
N ASN A 152 -14.55 28.65 -47.00
CA ASN A 152 -15.12 29.69 -46.12
C ASN A 152 -16.02 30.77 -46.80
N LEU A 153 -17.01 31.26 -46.04
CA LEU A 153 -18.17 32.09 -46.45
C LEU A 153 -17.88 33.61 -46.40
N LYS A 154 -18.58 34.44 -47.19
CA LYS A 154 -18.46 35.91 -47.11
C LYS A 154 -19.52 36.56 -46.21
N LYS A 155 -19.00 37.33 -45.24
CA LYS A 155 -19.44 38.62 -44.65
C LYS A 155 -20.78 38.82 -43.95
N GLU A 156 -21.78 37.94 -44.01
CA GLU A 156 -22.92 38.01 -43.08
C GLU A 156 -23.04 36.68 -42.34
N ASN A 157 -22.72 36.68 -41.04
CA ASN A 157 -22.58 35.48 -40.21
C ASN A 157 -23.94 34.90 -39.75
N MET A 158 -25.04 35.05 -40.51
CA MET A 158 -26.30 34.36 -40.21
C MET A 158 -27.08 33.94 -41.46
N PRO A 159 -27.70 32.75 -41.45
CA PRO A 159 -28.60 32.31 -42.51
C PRO A 159 -29.80 33.24 -42.70
N PRO A 160 -30.29 33.41 -43.94
CA PRO A 160 -29.96 32.64 -45.13
C PRO A 160 -28.95 33.31 -46.10
N GLY A 161 -28.20 34.33 -45.65
CA GLY A 161 -27.29 35.13 -46.51
C GLY A 161 -25.88 34.55 -46.70
N ASP A 162 -25.62 33.38 -46.13
CA ASP A 162 -24.34 32.69 -46.09
C ASP A 162 -24.01 31.97 -47.41
N ILE A 163 -23.51 32.72 -48.39
CA ILE A 163 -23.10 32.20 -49.71
C ILE A 163 -21.55 32.14 -49.83
N PRO A 164 -20.96 31.07 -50.42
CA PRO A 164 -19.51 30.96 -50.63
C PRO A 164 -18.93 32.05 -51.54
N ASP A 165 -17.79 32.65 -51.16
CA ASP A 165 -17.09 33.64 -51.99
C ASP A 165 -16.26 32.99 -53.10
N TRP A 166 -16.83 32.88 -54.29
CA TRP A 166 -16.11 32.33 -55.45
C TRP A 166 -14.78 33.09 -55.69
N ALA A 167 -14.74 34.42 -55.55
CA ALA A 167 -13.53 35.20 -55.83
C ALA A 167 -12.32 34.80 -54.96
N TYR A 168 -12.55 34.22 -53.77
CA TYR A 168 -11.50 33.65 -52.93
C TYR A 168 -10.95 32.35 -53.51
N GLY A 169 -11.82 31.42 -53.92
CA GLY A 169 -11.42 30.17 -54.58
C GLY A 169 -10.59 30.42 -55.85
N THR A 170 -10.99 31.42 -56.66
CA THR A 170 -10.23 31.83 -57.85
C THR A 170 -8.85 32.39 -57.49
N LYS A 171 -8.74 33.22 -56.43
CA LYS A 171 -7.46 33.78 -55.99
C LYS A 171 -6.52 32.72 -55.39
N VAL A 172 -7.05 31.74 -54.67
CA VAL A 172 -6.27 30.61 -54.14
C VAL A 172 -5.77 29.72 -55.29
N MET A 173 -6.59 29.48 -56.30
CA MET A 173 -6.17 28.77 -57.51
C MET A 173 -5.09 29.54 -58.28
N GLN A 174 -5.21 30.86 -58.41
CA GLN A 174 -4.19 31.71 -59.04
C GLN A 174 -2.88 31.76 -58.25
N ILE A 175 -2.91 31.75 -56.91
CA ILE A 175 -1.71 31.65 -56.07
C ILE A 175 -1.06 30.27 -56.22
N ARG A 176 -1.86 29.20 -56.24
CA ARG A 176 -1.37 27.83 -56.47
C ARG A 176 -0.74 27.70 -57.85
N GLU A 177 -1.36 28.24 -58.89
CA GLU A 177 -0.81 28.27 -60.26
C GLU A 177 0.43 29.15 -60.36
N TYR A 178 0.49 30.28 -59.65
CA TYR A 178 1.66 31.15 -59.58
C TYR A 178 2.85 30.47 -58.89
N ILE A 179 2.60 29.76 -57.79
CA ILE A 179 3.60 28.93 -57.10
C ILE A 179 4.00 27.77 -58.01
N HIS A 180 3.05 27.07 -58.62
CA HIS A 180 3.31 25.95 -59.51
C HIS A 180 4.15 26.37 -60.72
N LYS A 181 3.82 27.46 -61.41
CA LYS A 181 4.64 28.02 -62.51
C LYS A 181 6.04 28.42 -62.05
N ARG A 182 6.19 29.08 -60.90
CA ARG A 182 7.50 29.43 -60.35
C ARG A 182 8.35 28.21 -60.00
N VAL A 183 7.70 27.12 -59.60
CA VAL A 183 8.34 25.87 -59.19
C VAL A 183 8.67 24.98 -60.40
N THR A 184 7.90 25.04 -61.49
CA THR A 184 8.12 24.23 -62.70
C THR A 184 8.99 24.93 -63.77
N GLU A 185 9.05 26.27 -63.81
CA GLU A 185 9.88 27.01 -64.78
C GLU A 185 11.36 27.11 -64.38
N ARG A 186 11.70 26.90 -63.10
CA ARG A 186 13.09 26.83 -62.62
C ARG A 186 13.51 25.38 -62.52
N GLY A 187 14.02 24.80 -63.62
CA GLY A 187 14.31 23.38 -63.84
C GLY A 187 15.32 22.69 -62.90
N ALA A 188 15.09 22.76 -61.58
CA ALA A 188 15.91 22.12 -60.55
C ALA A 188 15.11 21.15 -59.66
N TRP A 189 13.88 20.77 -60.06
CA TRP A 189 13.12 19.72 -59.37
C TRP A 189 12.82 18.56 -60.33
N HIS A 190 13.31 17.37 -59.99
CA HIS A 190 12.93 16.11 -60.64
C HIS A 190 12.02 15.35 -59.68
N SER A 191 10.91 14.81 -60.17
CA SER A 191 10.07 13.92 -59.36
C SER A 191 10.85 12.65 -59.03
N HIS A 192 11.00 12.34 -57.74
CA HIS A 192 11.57 11.08 -57.28
C HIS A 192 10.70 9.91 -57.75
N THR A 193 11.33 8.89 -58.35
CA THR A 193 10.65 7.66 -58.73
C THR A 193 10.30 6.85 -57.48
N LEU A 194 9.36 5.90 -57.61
CA LEU A 194 9.03 4.97 -56.52
C LEU A 194 10.27 4.19 -56.03
N THR A 195 11.24 3.98 -56.92
CA THR A 195 12.55 3.40 -56.63
C THR A 195 13.42 4.32 -55.76
N ASP A 196 13.43 5.63 -56.03
CA ASP A 196 14.14 6.61 -55.20
C ASP A 196 13.50 6.73 -53.81
N TRP A 197 12.17 6.70 -53.75
CA TRP A 197 11.42 6.72 -52.50
C TRP A 197 11.66 5.45 -51.66
N SER A 198 11.69 4.29 -52.30
CA SER A 198 12.08 3.01 -51.67
C SER A 198 13.53 3.04 -51.19
N GLY A 199 14.45 3.67 -51.96
CA GLY A 199 15.83 3.90 -51.55
C GLY A 199 15.95 4.80 -50.31
N TYR A 200 15.14 5.85 -50.21
CA TYR A 200 15.07 6.72 -49.03
C TYR A 200 14.48 6.00 -47.82
N LEU A 201 13.42 5.20 -47.99
CA LEU A 201 12.88 4.36 -46.93
C LEU A 201 13.90 3.31 -46.45
N GLY A 202 14.65 2.71 -47.37
CA GLY A 202 15.76 1.80 -47.06
C GLY A 202 16.88 2.51 -46.30
N MET A 203 17.21 3.76 -46.65
CA MET A 203 18.16 4.59 -45.90
C MET A 203 17.64 4.97 -44.52
N VAL A 204 16.38 5.34 -44.37
CA VAL A 204 15.76 5.64 -43.08
C VAL A 204 15.74 4.38 -42.20
N TRP A 205 15.38 3.23 -42.76
CA TRP A 205 15.41 1.94 -42.07
C TRP A 205 16.83 1.55 -41.65
N LYS A 206 17.82 1.74 -42.54
CA LYS A 206 19.23 1.53 -42.24
C LYS A 206 19.69 2.47 -41.12
N CYS A 207 19.36 3.77 -41.21
CA CYS A 207 19.65 4.75 -40.16
C CYS A 207 19.00 4.39 -38.83
N ILE A 208 17.74 3.92 -38.80
CA ILE A 208 17.05 3.49 -37.57
C ILE A 208 17.71 2.24 -36.97
N THR A 209 18.11 1.28 -37.82
CA THR A 209 18.75 0.03 -37.38
C THR A 209 20.22 0.18 -37.02
N THR A 210 20.91 1.21 -37.54
CA THR A 210 22.31 1.55 -37.20
C THR A 210 22.44 2.70 -36.19
N ALA A 211 21.35 3.40 -35.86
CA ALA A 211 21.36 4.43 -34.83
C ALA A 211 21.39 3.76 -33.45
N ASP A 212 22.39 4.14 -32.67
CA ASP A 212 22.59 3.71 -31.29
C ASP A 212 21.59 4.44 -30.37
N PHE A 213 20.30 4.10 -30.49
CA PHE A 213 19.28 4.53 -29.54
C PHE A 213 19.48 3.76 -28.22
N GLU A 214 19.56 4.47 -27.09
CA GLU A 214 19.71 3.87 -25.75
C GLU A 214 18.63 2.81 -25.43
N LEU A 215 17.47 2.87 -26.11
CA LEU A 215 16.48 1.79 -26.18
C LEU A 215 16.19 1.49 -27.64
N SER A 216 16.68 0.35 -28.14
CA SER A 216 16.25 -0.19 -29.41
C SER A 216 14.75 -0.52 -29.37
N PHE A 217 14.06 -0.55 -30.52
CA PHE A 217 12.67 -1.03 -30.61
C PHE A 217 12.47 -2.38 -29.89
N LYS A 218 13.48 -3.26 -30.00
CA LYS A 218 13.54 -4.54 -29.27
C LYS A 218 13.48 -4.34 -27.75
N SER A 219 14.23 -3.38 -27.20
CA SER A 219 14.25 -3.08 -25.76
C SER A 219 12.90 -2.55 -25.26
N LEU A 220 12.19 -1.75 -26.06
CA LEU A 220 10.86 -1.23 -25.71
C LEU A 220 9.79 -2.34 -25.71
N VAL A 221 9.84 -3.22 -26.71
CA VAL A 221 8.97 -4.41 -26.79
C VAL A 221 9.27 -5.38 -25.64
N GLU A 222 10.55 -5.58 -25.30
CA GLU A 222 10.96 -6.38 -24.15
C GLU A 222 10.47 -5.76 -22.83
N PHE A 223 10.57 -4.44 -22.66
CA PHE A 223 10.07 -3.76 -21.46
C PHE A 223 8.55 -3.92 -21.29
N SER A 224 7.77 -3.67 -22.35
CA SER A 224 6.32 -3.86 -22.32
C SER A 224 5.93 -5.32 -22.05
N ALA A 225 6.64 -6.28 -22.66
CA ALA A 225 6.43 -7.71 -22.40
C ALA A 225 6.75 -8.09 -20.94
N TYR A 226 7.79 -7.48 -20.35
CA TYR A 226 8.18 -7.71 -18.96
C TYR A 226 7.19 -7.10 -17.96
N GLU A 227 6.67 -5.90 -18.22
CA GLU A 227 5.63 -5.29 -17.37
C GLU A 227 4.35 -6.14 -17.35
N GLU A 228 3.93 -6.65 -18.50
CA GLU A 228 2.78 -7.56 -18.60
C GLU A 228 3.02 -8.85 -17.81
N LEU A 229 4.20 -9.48 -17.97
CA LEU A 229 4.59 -10.66 -17.22
C LEU A 229 4.60 -10.39 -15.70
N THR A 230 5.16 -9.27 -15.26
CA THR A 230 5.23 -8.88 -13.85
C THR A 230 3.83 -8.68 -13.27
N SER A 231 2.93 -8.03 -14.00
CA SER A 231 1.53 -7.85 -13.58
C SER A 231 0.81 -9.19 -13.37
N ILE A 232 1.03 -10.16 -14.26
CA ILE A 232 0.48 -11.51 -14.15
C ILE A 232 1.08 -12.25 -12.94
N LEU A 233 2.41 -12.22 -12.77
CA LEU A 233 3.09 -12.85 -11.62
C LEU A 233 2.60 -12.26 -10.28
N GLU A 234 2.43 -10.94 -10.20
CA GLU A 234 1.87 -10.27 -9.01
C GLU A 234 0.41 -10.67 -8.73
N SER A 235 -0.37 -11.04 -9.76
CA SER A 235 -1.71 -11.59 -9.54
C SER A 235 -1.67 -12.97 -8.86
N HIS A 236 -0.73 -13.84 -9.26
CA HIS A 236 -0.53 -15.15 -8.67
C HIS A 236 0.03 -15.07 -7.24
N ARG A 237 1.00 -14.17 -6.99
CA ARG A 237 1.50 -13.88 -5.62
C ARG A 237 0.35 -13.45 -4.71
N ARG A 238 -0.49 -12.52 -5.17
CA ARG A 238 -1.67 -12.07 -4.41
C ARG A 238 -2.63 -13.21 -4.07
N ALA A 239 -2.83 -14.18 -4.96
CA ALA A 239 -3.68 -15.33 -4.69
C ALA A 239 -3.12 -16.21 -3.55
N VAL A 240 -1.81 -16.46 -3.55
CA VAL A 240 -1.13 -17.24 -2.49
C VAL A 240 -1.17 -16.50 -1.16
N THR A 241 -0.78 -15.22 -1.12
CA THR A 241 -0.83 -14.41 0.11
C THR A 241 -2.25 -14.33 0.68
N LYS A 242 -3.27 -14.14 -0.18
CA LYS A 242 -4.66 -14.11 0.27
C LYS A 242 -5.08 -15.40 0.94
N LYS A 243 -4.66 -16.56 0.42
CA LYS A 243 -4.98 -17.85 1.02
C LYS A 243 -4.30 -18.02 2.38
N TYR A 244 -3.05 -17.57 2.51
CA TYR A 244 -2.38 -17.53 3.81
C TYR A 244 -3.11 -16.64 4.82
N ASP A 245 -3.57 -15.44 4.44
CA ASP A 245 -4.37 -14.57 5.32
C ASP A 245 -5.63 -15.29 5.84
N GLU A 246 -6.39 -15.91 4.93
CA GLU A 246 -7.64 -16.60 5.24
C GLU A 246 -7.42 -17.77 6.22
N GLU A 247 -6.41 -18.60 5.96
CA GLU A 247 -6.09 -19.74 6.83
C GLU A 247 -5.48 -19.29 8.16
N PHE A 248 -4.75 -18.17 8.19
CA PHE A 248 -4.24 -17.60 9.43
C PHE A 248 -5.37 -17.08 10.34
N GLU A 249 -6.41 -16.45 9.79
CA GLU A 249 -7.59 -16.06 10.56
C GLU A 249 -8.32 -17.28 11.18
N ILE A 250 -8.37 -18.39 10.44
CA ILE A 250 -8.91 -19.66 10.95
C ILE A 250 -8.01 -20.23 12.06
N PHE A 251 -6.70 -20.22 11.85
CA PHE A 251 -5.70 -20.61 12.85
C PHE A 251 -5.87 -19.80 14.14
N GLU A 252 -5.94 -18.47 14.08
CA GLU A 252 -6.12 -17.61 15.26
C GLU A 252 -7.42 -17.95 16.01
N ARG A 253 -8.52 -18.17 15.28
CA ARG A 253 -9.81 -18.54 15.87
C ARG A 253 -9.76 -19.90 16.58
N ASN A 254 -9.17 -20.90 15.94
CA ASN A 254 -9.03 -22.24 16.52
C ASN A 254 -8.11 -22.23 17.75
N LEU A 255 -7.02 -21.46 17.67
CA LEU A 255 -6.07 -21.28 18.76
C LEU A 255 -6.72 -20.64 20.00
N HIS A 256 -7.67 -19.71 19.83
CA HIS A 256 -8.42 -19.12 20.97
C HIS A 256 -9.46 -20.09 21.56
N ASN A 257 -9.99 -21.01 20.76
CA ASN A 257 -11.03 -21.95 21.19
C ASN A 257 -10.47 -23.20 21.89
N GLN A 258 -9.23 -23.59 21.60
CA GLN A 258 -8.55 -24.72 22.22
C GLN A 258 -7.58 -24.19 23.29
N SER A 259 -7.73 -24.65 24.53
CA SER A 259 -6.83 -24.30 25.63
C SER A 259 -5.41 -24.79 25.32
N GLY A 260 -4.56 -23.88 24.87
CA GLY A 260 -3.24 -24.13 24.29
C GLY A 260 -2.36 -25.14 25.02
N ILE A 261 -2.21 -26.30 24.41
CA ILE A 261 -1.07 -27.19 24.60
C ILE A 261 -0.11 -26.95 23.41
N LEU A 262 1.20 -26.91 23.65
CA LEU A 262 2.22 -26.65 22.62
C LEU A 262 2.16 -27.63 21.42
N GLU A 263 1.59 -28.82 21.63
CA GLU A 263 1.32 -29.83 20.59
C GLU A 263 0.22 -29.38 19.62
N ASP A 264 -0.83 -28.72 20.12
CA ASP A 264 -1.95 -28.23 19.30
C ASP A 264 -1.49 -27.13 18.33
N VAL A 265 -0.57 -26.26 18.76
CA VAL A 265 -0.03 -25.16 17.92
C VAL A 265 0.72 -25.70 16.70
N LYS A 266 1.55 -26.73 16.89
CA LYS A 266 2.28 -27.36 15.77
C LYS A 266 1.32 -28.02 14.79
N VAL A 267 0.30 -28.71 15.31
CA VAL A 267 -0.74 -29.36 14.50
C VAL A 267 -1.53 -28.32 13.72
N LEU A 268 -2.02 -27.26 14.37
CA LEU A 268 -2.76 -26.18 13.74
C LEU A 268 -1.91 -25.44 12.68
N THR A 269 -0.62 -25.22 12.96
CA THR A 269 0.30 -24.63 11.98
C THR A 269 0.48 -25.56 10.77
N SER A 270 0.61 -26.87 10.98
CA SER A 270 0.67 -27.84 9.88
C SER A 270 -0.60 -27.82 9.03
N ILE A 271 -1.78 -27.87 9.67
CA ILE A 271 -3.08 -27.82 8.98
C ILE A 271 -3.19 -26.57 8.12
N MET A 272 -2.82 -25.41 8.67
CA MET A 272 -2.79 -24.15 7.92
C MET A 272 -1.88 -24.25 6.69
N LEU A 273 -0.64 -24.72 6.86
CA LEU A 273 0.30 -24.86 5.76
C LEU A 273 -0.19 -25.85 4.70
N ASP A 274 -0.77 -26.97 5.12
CA ASP A 274 -1.33 -28.01 4.24
C ASP A 274 -2.53 -27.49 3.43
N ASN A 275 -3.40 -26.67 4.04
CA ASN A 275 -4.54 -26.05 3.36
C ASN A 275 -4.12 -25.02 2.30
N VAL A 276 -2.94 -24.41 2.45
CA VAL A 276 -2.40 -23.45 1.47
C VAL A 276 -1.70 -24.18 0.31
N GLU A 277 -1.17 -25.38 0.56
CA GLU A 277 -0.39 -26.18 -0.39
C GLU A 277 -1.13 -26.45 -1.71
N GLU A 278 -2.45 -26.67 -1.67
CA GLU A 278 -3.27 -26.86 -2.89
C GLU A 278 -3.27 -25.61 -3.78
N THR A 279 -3.37 -24.43 -3.16
CA THR A 279 -3.33 -23.15 -3.88
C THR A 279 -1.93 -22.91 -4.45
N ILE A 280 -0.88 -23.19 -3.68
CA ILE A 280 0.52 -23.09 -4.15
C ILE A 280 0.74 -23.98 -5.36
N LYS A 281 0.29 -25.24 -5.34
CA LYS A 281 0.41 -26.17 -6.47
C LYS A 281 -0.29 -25.63 -7.70
N LYS A 282 -1.54 -25.17 -7.56
CA LYS A 282 -2.31 -24.59 -8.67
C LYS A 282 -1.59 -23.38 -9.28
N GLN A 283 -1.19 -22.43 -8.45
CA GLN A 283 -0.54 -21.19 -8.91
C GLN A 283 0.85 -21.47 -9.52
N THR A 284 1.60 -22.42 -8.97
CA THR A 284 2.92 -22.81 -9.50
C THR A 284 2.81 -23.44 -10.89
N VAL A 285 1.76 -24.23 -11.14
CA VAL A 285 1.48 -24.75 -12.50
C VAL A 285 1.16 -23.60 -13.45
N GLU A 286 0.29 -22.67 -13.07
CA GLU A 286 -0.07 -21.51 -13.90
C GLU A 286 1.15 -20.64 -14.23
N VAL A 287 1.99 -20.33 -13.23
CA VAL A 287 3.25 -19.59 -13.40
C VAL A 287 4.24 -20.35 -14.28
N GLY A 288 4.35 -21.67 -14.11
CA GLY A 288 5.26 -22.52 -14.88
C GLY A 288 4.93 -22.63 -16.37
N VAL A 289 3.68 -22.32 -16.77
CA VAL A 289 3.24 -22.33 -18.18
C VAL A 289 3.52 -20.99 -18.87
N LEU A 290 3.61 -19.86 -18.15
CA LEU A 290 3.89 -18.53 -18.72
C LEU A 290 5.11 -18.51 -19.66
N PRO A 291 6.26 -19.14 -19.32
CA PRO A 291 7.43 -19.16 -20.18
C PRO A 291 7.28 -19.97 -21.48
N SER A 292 6.16 -20.67 -21.66
CA SER A 292 5.82 -21.34 -22.92
C SER A 292 5.39 -20.33 -24.00
N ASN A 293 5.05 -19.10 -23.60
CA ASN A 293 4.88 -17.99 -24.52
C ASN A 293 6.26 -17.51 -25.00
N PRO A 294 6.56 -17.56 -26.32
CA PRO A 294 7.83 -17.09 -26.87
C PRO A 294 8.19 -15.65 -26.46
N ARG A 295 7.17 -14.84 -26.15
CA ARG A 295 7.31 -13.45 -25.69
C ARG A 295 7.99 -13.31 -24.32
N TRP A 296 7.88 -14.31 -23.45
CA TRP A 296 8.36 -14.26 -22.06
C TRP A 296 9.48 -15.26 -21.75
N GLN A 297 9.80 -16.12 -22.71
CA GLN A 297 10.77 -17.22 -22.56
C GLN A 297 12.14 -16.75 -22.03
N LYS A 298 12.55 -15.51 -22.37
CA LYS A 298 13.82 -14.90 -21.92
C LYS A 298 13.97 -14.83 -20.39
N TRP A 299 12.88 -14.60 -19.65
CA TRP A 299 12.91 -14.44 -18.19
C TRP A 299 12.55 -15.71 -17.42
N LYS A 300 12.40 -16.85 -18.11
CA LYS A 300 11.95 -18.12 -17.53
C LYS A 300 12.68 -18.48 -16.24
N ILE A 301 14.02 -18.56 -16.31
CA ILE A 301 14.85 -19.03 -15.19
C ILE A 301 14.74 -18.04 -14.02
N GLN A 302 14.95 -16.75 -14.30
CA GLN A 302 14.91 -15.70 -13.31
C GLN A 302 13.55 -15.64 -12.57
N GLU A 303 12.43 -15.66 -13.28
CA GLU A 303 11.11 -15.56 -12.64
C GLU A 303 10.68 -16.87 -11.96
N THR A 304 11.21 -18.02 -12.41
CA THR A 304 11.03 -19.29 -11.69
C THR A 304 11.75 -19.24 -10.34
N ASP A 305 12.98 -18.74 -10.31
CA ASP A 305 13.77 -18.60 -9.09
C ASP A 305 13.10 -17.59 -8.13
N HIS A 306 12.67 -16.43 -8.62
CA HIS A 306 11.93 -15.44 -7.82
C HIS A 306 10.60 -15.99 -7.29
N TRP A 307 9.92 -16.85 -8.04
CA TRP A 307 8.69 -17.49 -7.59
C TRP A 307 8.95 -18.48 -6.46
N ILE A 308 9.99 -19.31 -6.58
CA ILE A 308 10.39 -20.26 -5.53
C ILE A 308 10.84 -19.52 -4.27
N GLU A 309 11.64 -18.46 -4.41
CA GLU A 309 12.08 -17.60 -3.31
C GLU A 309 10.87 -16.99 -2.58
N TYR A 310 9.92 -16.41 -3.32
CA TYR A 310 8.68 -15.88 -2.78
C TYR A 310 7.86 -16.93 -1.99
N LEU A 311 7.74 -18.15 -2.51
CA LEU A 311 7.02 -19.23 -1.82
C LEU A 311 7.71 -19.62 -0.50
N HIS A 312 9.05 -19.70 -0.51
CA HIS A 312 9.83 -20.01 0.67
C HIS A 312 9.72 -18.90 1.73
N GLU A 313 9.91 -17.64 1.33
CA GLU A 313 9.77 -16.47 2.20
C GLU A 313 8.35 -16.38 2.79
N SER A 314 7.32 -16.61 1.98
CA SER A 314 5.92 -16.59 2.44
C SER A 314 5.66 -17.69 3.48
N ARG A 315 6.10 -18.93 3.21
CA ARG A 315 5.94 -20.04 4.17
C ARG A 315 6.64 -19.74 5.50
N PHE A 316 7.85 -19.19 5.43
CA PHE A 316 8.63 -18.81 6.60
C PHE A 316 7.92 -17.71 7.42
N HIS A 317 7.50 -16.64 6.75
CA HIS A 317 6.79 -15.51 7.35
C HIS A 317 5.56 -15.97 8.13
N TRP A 318 4.68 -16.74 7.49
CA TRP A 318 3.43 -17.18 8.08
C TRP A 318 3.63 -18.21 9.22
N SER A 319 4.60 -19.12 9.08
CA SER A 319 4.96 -20.04 10.17
C SER A 319 5.49 -19.28 11.40
N GLY A 320 6.31 -18.26 11.18
CA GLY A 320 6.80 -17.36 12.24
C GLY A 320 5.66 -16.63 12.96
N ARG A 321 4.67 -16.12 12.23
CA ARG A 321 3.47 -15.50 12.83
C ARG A 321 2.68 -16.47 13.69
N CYS A 322 2.48 -17.72 13.26
CA CYS A 322 1.77 -18.73 14.06
C CYS A 322 2.48 -18.97 15.41
N GLN A 323 3.81 -19.09 15.40
CA GLN A 323 4.61 -19.25 16.63
C GLN A 323 4.55 -18.00 17.52
N GLY A 324 4.50 -16.81 16.92
CA GLY A 324 4.31 -15.53 17.62
C GLY A 324 2.97 -15.48 18.36
N SER A 325 1.86 -15.71 17.64
CA SER A 325 0.50 -15.67 18.21
C SER A 325 0.30 -16.69 19.32
N ALA A 326 0.84 -17.91 19.17
CA ALA A 326 0.84 -18.91 20.24
C ALA A 326 1.61 -18.45 21.49
N GLY A 327 2.76 -17.80 21.29
CA GLY A 327 3.56 -17.23 22.37
C GLY A 327 2.83 -16.16 23.17
N VAL A 328 2.07 -15.27 22.50
CA VAL A 328 1.20 -14.28 23.16
C VAL A 328 0.13 -14.99 23.99
N LEU A 329 -0.55 -15.96 23.39
CA LEU A 329 -1.67 -16.64 24.05
C LEU A 329 -1.21 -17.44 25.28
N ASP A 330 -0.09 -18.15 25.20
CA ASP A 330 0.50 -18.86 26.35
C ASP A 330 0.78 -17.90 27.51
N PHE A 331 1.39 -16.75 27.20
CA PHE A 331 1.64 -15.69 28.17
C PHE A 331 0.34 -15.18 28.81
N GLU A 332 -0.67 -14.85 28.00
CA GLU A 332 -1.97 -14.38 28.48
C GLU A 332 -2.69 -15.42 29.33
N ASN A 333 -2.63 -16.70 28.95
CA ASN A 333 -3.21 -17.81 29.70
C ASN A 333 -2.56 -17.97 31.07
N VAL A 334 -1.23 -17.83 31.17
CA VAL A 334 -0.50 -17.88 32.45
C VAL A 334 -0.90 -16.70 33.33
N VAL A 335 -0.96 -15.47 32.80
CA VAL A 335 -1.42 -14.30 33.55
C VAL A 335 -2.85 -14.52 34.06
N ARG A 336 -3.74 -15.00 33.18
CA ARG A 336 -5.15 -15.31 33.52
C ARG A 336 -5.25 -16.39 34.59
N HIS A 337 -4.38 -17.40 34.58
CA HIS A 337 -4.33 -18.42 35.61
C HIS A 337 -4.03 -17.83 37.00
N TYR A 338 -3.00 -16.99 37.14
CA TYR A 338 -2.65 -16.40 38.42
C TYR A 338 -3.66 -15.34 38.89
N TYR A 339 -4.19 -14.55 37.96
CA TYR A 339 -5.28 -13.61 38.25
C TYR A 339 -6.50 -14.35 38.81
N ARG A 340 -6.93 -15.43 38.13
CA ARG A 340 -8.02 -16.30 38.58
C ARG A 340 -7.71 -16.97 39.91
N LYS A 341 -6.48 -17.46 40.12
CA LYS A 341 -6.03 -18.08 41.38
C LYS A 341 -6.22 -17.10 42.55
N LEU A 342 -5.78 -15.84 42.39
CA LEU A 342 -5.99 -14.78 43.38
C LEU A 342 -7.48 -14.54 43.66
N GLN A 343 -8.31 -14.39 42.63
CA GLN A 343 -9.76 -14.17 42.82
C GLN A 343 -10.45 -15.32 43.59
N LEU A 344 -10.10 -16.57 43.28
CA LEU A 344 -10.63 -17.73 44.00
C LEU A 344 -10.14 -17.78 45.45
N SER A 345 -8.88 -17.45 45.70
CA SER A 345 -8.33 -17.32 47.06
C SER A 345 -9.06 -16.24 47.87
N ILE A 346 -9.33 -15.08 47.26
CA ILE A 346 -10.10 -13.99 47.88
C ILE A 346 -11.51 -14.48 48.24
N LYS A 347 -12.22 -15.12 47.31
CA LYS A 347 -13.56 -15.67 47.59
C LYS A 347 -13.55 -16.70 48.71
N ALA A 348 -12.54 -17.56 48.77
CA ALA A 348 -12.43 -18.59 49.79
C ALA A 348 -12.29 -17.99 51.20
N LEU A 349 -11.51 -16.91 51.37
CA LEU A 349 -11.34 -16.21 52.65
C LEU A 349 -12.68 -15.76 53.24
N PHE A 350 -13.50 -15.08 52.43
CA PHE A 350 -14.79 -14.55 52.87
C PHE A 350 -15.85 -15.65 53.02
N LYS A 351 -15.87 -16.66 52.14
CA LYS A 351 -16.80 -17.79 52.24
C LYS A 351 -16.59 -18.61 53.52
N LYS A 352 -15.33 -18.80 53.93
CA LYS A 352 -14.98 -19.54 55.15
C LYS A 352 -15.03 -18.68 56.42
N LYS A 353 -15.33 -17.37 56.29
CA LYS A 353 -15.30 -16.39 57.39
C LYS A 353 -13.95 -16.38 58.14
N GLU A 354 -12.85 -16.63 57.43
CA GLU A 354 -11.50 -16.64 58.02
C GLU A 354 -11.07 -15.23 58.45
N ILE A 355 -11.73 -14.18 57.93
CA ILE A 355 -11.49 -12.78 58.27
C ILE A 355 -12.85 -12.09 58.52
N VAL A 356 -12.91 -11.26 59.56
CA VAL A 356 -14.06 -10.38 59.86
C VAL A 356 -13.62 -8.93 59.70
N MET A 357 -14.24 -8.23 58.75
CA MET A 357 -13.89 -6.85 58.42
C MET A 357 -14.74 -5.87 59.23
N ASN A 358 -14.11 -4.85 59.81
CA ASN A 358 -14.83 -3.80 60.55
C ASN A 358 -15.39 -2.77 59.58
N ARG A 359 -16.66 -2.90 59.20
CA ARG A 359 -17.36 -1.99 58.27
C ARG A 359 -17.83 -0.68 58.92
N GLU A 360 -17.91 -0.65 60.24
CA GLU A 360 -18.45 0.48 61.01
C GLU A 360 -17.48 1.67 61.04
N TYR A 361 -16.18 1.41 60.93
CA TYR A 361 -15.12 2.42 60.95
C TYR A 361 -14.33 2.43 59.62
N PRO A 362 -14.58 3.38 58.71
CA PRO A 362 -14.03 3.37 57.34
C PRO A 362 -12.49 3.36 57.25
N GLU A 363 -11.79 3.94 58.23
CA GLU A 363 -10.32 3.91 58.25
C GLU A 363 -9.77 2.54 58.64
N ARG A 364 -10.37 1.90 59.67
CA ARG A 364 -10.00 0.54 60.08
C ARG A 364 -10.33 -0.48 59.00
N PHE A 365 -11.47 -0.32 58.32
CA PHE A 365 -11.83 -1.14 57.16
C PHE A 365 -10.75 -1.07 56.07
N ARG A 366 -10.36 0.14 55.67
CA ARG A 366 -9.33 0.36 54.65
C ARG A 366 -7.99 -0.27 55.03
N GLN A 367 -7.55 -0.08 56.27
CA GLN A 367 -6.29 -0.64 56.77
C GLN A 367 -6.31 -2.18 56.77
N GLN A 368 -7.44 -2.80 57.16
CA GLN A 368 -7.59 -4.25 57.10
C GLN A 368 -7.59 -4.78 55.67
N VAL A 369 -8.27 -4.10 54.74
CA VAL A 369 -8.24 -4.42 53.31
C VAL A 369 -6.81 -4.40 52.79
N ASP A 370 -6.09 -3.30 53.02
CA ASP A 370 -4.73 -3.12 52.50
C ASP A 370 -3.78 -4.19 53.02
N ASN A 371 -3.80 -4.48 54.33
CA ASN A 371 -2.92 -5.47 54.92
C ASN A 371 -3.18 -6.89 54.38
N HIS A 372 -4.44 -7.33 54.34
CA HIS A 372 -4.78 -8.69 53.90
C HIS A 372 -4.60 -8.88 52.40
N PHE A 373 -4.96 -7.87 51.60
CA PHE A 373 -4.78 -7.91 50.16
C PHE A 373 -3.29 -7.92 49.79
N GLU A 374 -2.48 -7.02 50.37
CA GLU A 374 -1.06 -6.90 50.04
C GLU A 374 -0.30 -8.19 50.34
N ASP A 375 -0.53 -8.80 51.51
CA ASP A 375 0.11 -10.06 51.90
C ASP A 375 -0.21 -11.21 50.91
N MET A 376 -1.47 -11.36 50.50
CA MET A 376 -1.84 -12.36 49.49
C MET A 376 -1.22 -12.07 48.12
N PHE A 377 -1.28 -10.80 47.70
CA PHE A 377 -0.81 -10.38 46.39
C PHE A 377 0.70 -10.61 46.27
N GLN A 378 1.48 -10.22 47.28
CA GLN A 378 2.93 -10.41 47.30
C GLN A 378 3.35 -11.88 47.29
N ARG A 379 2.63 -12.77 47.99
CA ARG A 379 2.91 -14.21 47.97
C ARG A 379 2.77 -14.81 46.56
N ILE A 380 1.68 -14.49 45.85
CA ILE A 380 1.48 -14.98 44.48
C ILE A 380 2.43 -14.31 43.50
N LEU A 381 2.69 -13.01 43.65
CA LEU A 381 3.65 -12.30 42.82
C LEU A 381 5.07 -12.89 42.94
N GLN A 382 5.48 -13.27 44.15
CA GLN A 382 6.75 -13.96 44.39
C GLN A 382 6.79 -15.33 43.70
N GLU A 383 5.72 -16.13 43.81
CA GLU A 383 5.59 -17.41 43.09
C GLU A 383 5.72 -17.22 41.56
N VAL A 384 5.11 -16.17 41.01
CA VAL A 384 5.19 -15.84 39.58
C VAL A 384 6.61 -15.46 39.17
N ARG A 385 7.30 -14.62 39.95
CA ARG A 385 8.68 -14.19 39.68
C ARG A 385 9.65 -15.36 39.68
N GLU A 386 9.43 -16.36 40.52
CA GLU A 386 10.26 -17.57 40.58
C GLU A 386 10.01 -18.50 39.38
N LYS A 387 8.75 -18.68 38.97
CA LYS A 387 8.37 -19.61 37.89
C LYS A 387 8.51 -19.03 36.48
N HIS A 388 8.36 -17.71 36.30
CA HIS A 388 8.30 -17.05 35.00
C HIS A 388 9.38 -15.96 34.88
N THR A 389 10.64 -16.41 34.84
CA THR A 389 11.80 -15.53 34.65
C THR A 389 11.98 -15.12 33.18
N PRO A 390 12.44 -13.88 32.91
CA PRO A 390 12.83 -13.44 31.56
C PRO A 390 13.78 -14.43 30.88
N MET A 391 13.68 -14.53 29.56
CA MET A 391 14.36 -15.53 28.74
C MET A 391 15.55 -14.99 27.96
N ALA A 392 15.70 -13.66 27.87
CA ALA A 392 16.81 -13.00 27.17
C ALA A 392 18.19 -13.58 27.53
N ASP A 393 18.48 -13.78 28.81
CA ASP A 393 19.79 -14.28 29.28
C ASP A 393 20.05 -15.74 28.88
N LYS A 394 19.02 -16.47 28.43
CA LYS A 394 19.11 -17.87 27.98
C LYS A 394 19.37 -17.96 26.47
N VAL A 395 19.09 -16.91 25.70
CA VAL A 395 19.25 -16.88 24.23
C VAL A 395 20.65 -17.28 23.76
N PRO A 396 21.76 -16.78 24.34
CA PRO A 396 23.10 -17.17 23.90
C PRO A 396 23.37 -18.68 24.04
N LYS A 397 22.83 -19.29 25.10
CA LYS A 397 22.96 -20.74 25.36
C LYS A 397 22.14 -21.54 24.35
N TRP A 398 20.91 -21.14 24.09
CA TRP A 398 20.05 -21.82 23.10
C TRP A 398 20.61 -21.73 21.69
N LEU A 399 21.06 -20.55 21.26
CA LEU A 399 21.67 -20.35 19.96
C LEU A 399 22.93 -21.21 19.80
N THR A 400 23.76 -21.28 20.84
CA THR A 400 24.93 -22.15 20.85
C THR A 400 24.55 -23.62 20.74
N SER A 401 23.45 -24.06 21.38
CA SER A 401 22.92 -25.42 21.23
C SER A 401 22.50 -25.72 19.79
N VAL A 402 21.80 -24.79 19.12
CA VAL A 402 21.35 -24.98 17.72
C VAL A 402 22.54 -25.05 16.77
N TYR A 403 23.53 -24.16 16.93
CA TYR A 403 24.77 -24.24 16.17
C TYR A 403 25.48 -25.58 16.42
N ALA A 404 25.60 -26.02 17.67
CA ALA A 404 26.26 -27.27 18.04
C ALA A 404 25.59 -28.50 17.41
N SER A 405 24.26 -28.50 17.29
CA SER A 405 23.50 -29.57 16.61
C SER A 405 23.54 -29.49 15.08
N SER A 406 24.01 -28.38 14.49
CA SER A 406 24.08 -28.21 13.04
C SER A 406 25.29 -28.91 12.43
N GLU A 407 25.15 -29.36 11.17
CA GLU A 407 26.25 -29.91 10.36
C GLU A 407 27.43 -28.93 10.22
N ILE A 408 27.17 -27.62 10.34
CA ILE A 408 28.17 -26.55 10.22
C ILE A 408 29.16 -26.57 11.38
N SER A 409 28.72 -26.89 12.60
CA SER A 409 29.60 -26.97 13.76
C SER A 409 30.66 -28.07 13.61
N GLN A 410 30.28 -29.22 13.05
CA GLN A 410 31.19 -30.31 12.73
C GLN A 410 32.13 -29.96 11.56
N LEU A 411 31.60 -29.33 10.50
CA LEU A 411 32.38 -28.98 9.31
C LEU A 411 33.47 -27.95 9.59
N TYR A 412 33.18 -26.93 10.40
CA TYR A 412 34.08 -25.79 10.64
C TYR A 412 34.63 -25.71 12.07
N ASN A 413 34.42 -26.75 12.89
CA ASN A 413 34.93 -26.87 14.26
C ASN A 413 34.61 -25.63 15.12
N LEU A 414 33.33 -25.26 15.16
CA LEU A 414 32.81 -24.12 15.92
C LEU A 414 32.68 -24.48 17.42
N GLN A 415 33.78 -24.88 18.08
CA GLN A 415 33.76 -25.14 19.52
C GLN A 415 33.72 -23.85 20.35
N ALA A 416 33.10 -23.95 21.52
CA ALA A 416 32.64 -22.86 22.35
C ALA A 416 33.78 -21.98 22.90
N ASP A 417 33.76 -20.69 22.56
CA ASP A 417 34.42 -19.66 23.34
C ASP A 417 33.49 -19.34 24.54
N GLU A 418 33.64 -20.10 25.62
CA GLU A 418 32.93 -19.86 26.89
C GLU A 418 33.56 -18.72 27.74
N GLY A 419 34.61 -18.07 27.26
CA GLY A 419 35.32 -17.03 28.01
C GLY A 419 35.08 -15.62 27.47
N SER A 420 34.52 -14.74 28.31
CA SER A 420 34.58 -13.26 28.18
C SER A 420 33.52 -12.56 27.31
N ILE A 421 32.23 -12.70 27.64
CA ILE A 421 31.25 -11.63 27.39
C ILE A 421 30.24 -11.57 28.55
N PHE A 422 30.62 -11.05 29.71
CA PHE A 422 29.67 -10.57 30.73
C PHE A 422 30.33 -9.52 31.61
N GLN A 423 30.12 -8.25 31.25
CA GLN A 423 29.96 -7.10 32.16
C GLN A 423 29.58 -5.89 31.29
N ALA A 424 28.31 -5.81 30.91
CA ALA A 424 27.72 -4.54 30.56
C ALA A 424 27.05 -4.02 31.83
N ASP A 425 27.66 -2.98 32.40
CA ASP A 425 27.19 -2.31 33.60
C ASP A 425 25.71 -1.90 33.48
N VAL A 426 25.02 -2.12 34.59
CA VAL A 426 23.65 -1.70 34.88
C VAL A 426 23.66 -0.16 34.98
N GLY A 427 23.23 0.53 33.93
CA GLY A 427 23.19 2.00 33.92
C GLY A 427 22.07 2.55 33.05
N PHE A 428 20.97 2.94 33.69
CA PHE A 428 19.89 3.73 33.09
C PHE A 428 20.44 5.01 32.43
N PRO A 429 20.14 5.31 31.15
CA PRO A 429 20.35 6.64 30.62
C PRO A 429 19.15 7.52 30.96
N SER A 430 19.30 8.33 32.00
CA SER A 430 18.49 9.53 32.23
C SER A 430 18.74 10.53 31.10
N ALA A 431 17.67 11.17 30.64
CA ALA A 431 17.69 12.18 29.59
C ALA A 431 18.42 13.47 30.03
N SER A 432 19.25 14.03 29.14
CA SER A 432 19.42 15.50 29.07
C SER A 432 19.96 15.94 27.71
N TYR A 433 19.28 16.94 27.15
CA TYR A 433 19.66 17.77 26.01
C TYR A 433 21.04 18.44 26.17
N ALA A 434 21.86 18.47 25.11
CA ALA A 434 22.66 19.63 24.70
C ALA A 434 23.36 19.39 23.34
N GLY A 435 23.38 20.43 22.50
CA GLY A 435 23.98 20.47 21.16
C GLY A 435 25.51 20.65 21.13
N PRO A 436 26.09 20.99 19.95
CA PRO A 436 27.36 20.41 19.48
C PRO A 436 28.59 21.32 19.67
N SER A 437 29.73 20.74 20.08
CA SER A 437 31.07 21.19 19.62
C SER A 437 32.25 20.34 20.12
N ALA A 438 33.23 20.25 19.22
CA ALA A 438 34.67 20.12 19.44
C ALA A 438 35.30 18.74 19.77
N MET A 439 36.01 18.25 18.75
CA MET A 439 37.14 17.31 18.80
C MET A 439 38.00 17.43 20.07
N ARG A 440 38.27 16.29 20.70
CA ARG A 440 39.57 16.00 21.31
C ARG A 440 40.06 14.62 20.87
N LYS A 441 41.21 14.63 20.19
CA LYS A 441 42.08 13.47 19.96
C LYS A 441 42.64 13.01 21.32
N GLY A 442 42.52 11.73 21.61
CA GLY A 442 43.13 11.09 22.78
C GLY A 442 43.11 9.58 22.62
N ASP A 443 44.21 9.04 22.09
CA ASP A 443 44.77 7.69 22.29
C ASP A 443 43.83 6.47 22.23
N ALA A 444 43.48 6.10 20.99
CA ALA A 444 43.04 4.74 20.66
C ALA A 444 44.25 3.80 20.54
N ARG A 445 44.68 3.22 21.67
CA ARG A 445 45.40 1.94 21.70
C ARG A 445 44.74 1.05 22.74
N GLY A 446 43.75 0.28 22.32
CA GLY A 446 43.10 -0.72 23.20
C GLY A 446 41.64 -1.08 22.92
N SER A 447 40.99 -0.54 21.88
CA SER A 447 39.71 -1.08 21.42
C SER A 447 39.58 -0.84 19.92
N SER A 448 39.86 -1.87 19.13
CA SER A 448 39.72 -1.84 17.68
C SER A 448 39.04 -3.12 17.24
N ARG A 449 37.92 -2.94 16.52
CA ARG A 449 37.36 -3.85 15.52
C ARG A 449 36.67 -5.11 16.03
N LEU A 450 35.37 -5.02 16.27
CA LEU A 450 34.48 -6.18 16.15
C LEU A 450 33.16 -5.84 15.43
N ASP A 451 33.19 -4.87 14.51
CA ASP A 451 32.10 -4.63 13.55
C ASP A 451 32.17 -5.63 12.40
N LEU A 452 31.02 -6.21 12.03
CA LEU A 452 30.85 -6.90 10.76
C LEU A 452 31.05 -5.87 9.63
N GLN A 453 32.20 -5.92 8.95
CA GLN A 453 32.47 -5.06 7.78
C GLN A 453 31.91 -5.65 6.47
N ASP A 454 31.13 -6.74 6.53
CA ASP A 454 30.44 -7.34 5.40
C ASP A 454 28.94 -7.03 5.45
N GLU A 455 28.59 -5.92 4.80
CA GLU A 455 27.21 -5.40 4.72
C GLU A 455 26.24 -6.45 4.14
N GLY A 456 26.71 -7.40 3.33
CA GLY A 456 25.88 -8.45 2.74
C GLY A 456 25.47 -9.54 3.74
N LEU A 457 26.38 -9.97 4.62
CA LEU A 457 26.06 -10.93 5.70
C LEU A 457 25.13 -10.30 6.74
N GLN A 458 25.34 -9.02 7.08
CA GLN A 458 24.44 -8.29 7.98
C GLN A 458 23.05 -8.17 7.38
N LYS A 459 22.93 -7.70 6.13
CA LYS A 459 21.64 -7.58 5.45
C LYS A 459 20.90 -8.91 5.32
N MET A 460 21.63 -10.02 5.16
CA MET A 460 21.03 -11.36 5.19
C MET A 460 20.45 -11.69 6.57
N VAL A 461 21.23 -11.50 7.64
CA VAL A 461 20.74 -11.74 9.00
C VAL A 461 19.56 -10.82 9.33
N ASP A 462 19.65 -9.53 9.01
CA ASP A 462 18.59 -8.55 9.25
C ASP A 462 17.31 -8.90 8.47
N ARG A 463 17.43 -9.46 7.26
CA ARG A 463 16.27 -9.96 6.49
C ARG A 463 15.61 -11.16 7.17
N CYS A 464 16.39 -12.14 7.61
CA CYS A 464 15.86 -13.30 8.34
C CYS A 464 15.21 -12.91 9.68
N LEU A 465 15.61 -11.77 10.25
CA LEU A 465 15.09 -11.24 11.50
C LEU A 465 13.98 -10.20 11.32
N ALA A 466 13.61 -9.82 10.11
CA ALA A 466 12.70 -8.70 9.86
C ALA A 466 11.34 -8.87 10.57
N ASP A 467 10.82 -10.11 10.58
CA ASP A 467 9.53 -10.46 11.18
C ASP A 467 9.68 -11.24 12.51
N ALA A 468 10.90 -11.30 13.07
CA ALA A 468 11.15 -12.05 14.28
C ALA A 468 10.58 -11.33 15.52
N ILE A 469 9.53 -11.92 16.10
CA ILE A 469 8.84 -11.38 17.30
C ILE A 469 9.57 -11.75 18.60
N LYS A 470 10.12 -12.98 18.68
CA LYS A 470 10.89 -13.50 19.82
C LYS A 470 11.93 -14.52 19.34
N TYR A 471 12.79 -15.00 20.24
CA TYR A 471 13.72 -16.08 19.91
C TYR A 471 12.98 -17.36 19.48
N SER A 472 13.44 -17.99 18.40
CA SER A 472 13.01 -19.33 17.95
C SER A 472 14.19 -20.07 17.33
N ASN A 473 14.32 -21.37 17.60
CA ASN A 473 15.37 -22.21 17.01
C ASN A 473 15.31 -22.20 15.47
N HIS A 474 14.10 -22.13 14.91
CA HIS A 474 13.87 -22.11 13.46
C HIS A 474 14.54 -20.91 12.78
N ILE A 475 14.54 -19.74 13.43
CA ILE A 475 15.22 -18.53 12.90
C ILE A 475 16.72 -18.77 12.82
N VAL A 476 17.29 -19.43 13.83
CA VAL A 476 18.72 -19.73 13.88
C VAL A 476 19.10 -20.74 12.80
N GLU A 477 18.30 -21.79 12.62
CA GLU A 477 18.48 -22.80 11.56
C GLU A 477 18.43 -22.17 10.16
N GLU A 478 17.50 -21.24 9.95
CA GLU A 478 17.36 -20.52 8.68
C GLU A 478 18.56 -19.63 8.38
N VAL A 479 19.03 -18.85 9.37
CA VAL A 479 20.23 -18.01 9.20
C VAL A 479 21.46 -18.87 8.90
N ILE A 480 21.58 -20.04 9.54
CA ILE A 480 22.64 -21.03 9.25
C ILE A 480 22.56 -21.47 7.77
N ARG A 481 21.36 -21.81 7.28
CA ARG A 481 21.11 -22.24 5.90
C ARG A 481 21.43 -21.14 4.88
N GLU A 482 20.93 -19.94 5.09
CA GLU A 482 21.15 -18.78 4.21
C GLU A 482 22.61 -18.34 4.18
N THR A 483 23.29 -18.40 5.34
CA THR A 483 24.75 -18.15 5.40
C THR A 483 25.50 -19.14 4.52
N LYS A 484 25.15 -20.44 4.58
CA LYS A 484 25.78 -21.49 3.74
C LYS A 484 25.55 -21.23 2.26
N SER A 485 24.32 -20.84 1.87
CA SER A 485 23.97 -20.52 0.48
C SER A 485 24.78 -19.33 -0.05
N LEU A 486 24.78 -18.21 0.70
CA LEU A 486 25.48 -16.98 0.31
C LEU A 486 27.00 -17.19 0.19
N LEU A 487 27.60 -17.92 1.13
CA LEU A 487 29.03 -18.22 1.08
C LEU A 487 29.38 -19.14 -0.10
N SER A 488 28.51 -20.09 -0.44
CA SER A 488 28.69 -20.98 -1.60
C SER A 488 28.63 -20.20 -2.92
N ALA A 489 27.67 -19.28 -3.08
CA ALA A 489 27.57 -18.42 -4.25
C ALA A 489 28.80 -17.51 -4.40
N ARG A 490 29.28 -16.92 -3.30
CA ARG A 490 30.50 -16.08 -3.30
C ARG A 490 31.76 -16.87 -3.61
N ALA A 491 31.85 -18.13 -3.18
CA ALA A 491 32.96 -19.01 -3.51
C ALA A 491 33.01 -19.31 -5.02
N GLN A 492 31.85 -19.47 -5.67
CA GLN A 492 31.77 -19.70 -7.12
C GLN A 492 32.09 -18.46 -7.96
N GLN A 493 31.75 -17.26 -7.47
CA GLN A 493 31.99 -15.99 -8.19
C GLN A 493 33.39 -15.41 -7.97
N SER A 494 34.12 -15.87 -6.94
CA SER A 494 35.43 -15.34 -6.59
C SER A 494 36.53 -15.92 -7.48
N GLN A 495 37.12 -15.10 -8.37
CA GLN A 495 38.30 -15.47 -9.15
C GLN A 495 39.53 -15.83 -8.28
N SER A 496 39.57 -15.37 -7.03
CA SER A 496 40.67 -15.61 -6.08
C SER A 496 40.45 -16.81 -5.15
N GLY A 497 39.27 -17.47 -5.20
CA GLY A 497 38.92 -18.59 -4.31
C GLY A 497 38.83 -18.22 -2.82
N PHE A 498 38.93 -16.94 -2.46
CA PHE A 498 39.06 -16.45 -1.08
C PHE A 498 37.90 -16.94 -0.17
N TRP A 499 36.66 -16.87 -0.66
CA TRP A 499 35.46 -17.29 0.09
C TRP A 499 35.23 -18.80 0.14
N GLY A 500 36.02 -19.59 -0.61
CA GLY A 500 35.97 -21.05 -0.60
C GLY A 500 36.86 -21.70 0.47
N THR A 501 37.70 -20.93 1.16
CA THR A 501 38.59 -21.49 2.18
C THR A 501 37.84 -21.83 3.46
N LYS A 502 38.21 -22.95 4.09
CA LYS A 502 37.61 -23.42 5.36
C LYS A 502 37.69 -22.35 6.46
N THR A 503 38.83 -21.65 6.56
CA THR A 503 39.06 -20.58 7.54
C THR A 503 38.12 -19.41 7.33
N ASN A 504 37.93 -18.91 6.10
CA ASN A 504 37.06 -17.76 5.84
C ASN A 504 35.57 -18.09 6.02
N GLN A 505 35.17 -19.34 5.72
CA GLN A 505 33.81 -19.80 5.99
C GLN A 505 33.55 -19.97 7.49
N GLN A 506 34.51 -20.51 8.24
CA GLN A 506 34.46 -20.57 9.70
C GLN A 506 34.32 -19.16 10.30
N ASP A 507 35.18 -18.24 9.87
CA ASP A 507 35.17 -16.83 10.28
C ASP A 507 33.83 -16.13 9.99
N ALA A 508 33.23 -16.40 8.84
CA ALA A 508 31.93 -15.86 8.48
C ALA A 508 30.82 -16.39 9.41
N HIS A 509 30.82 -17.70 9.71
CA HIS A 509 29.85 -18.29 10.64
C HIS A 509 30.04 -17.79 12.08
N ILE A 510 31.27 -17.59 12.56
CA ILE A 510 31.53 -16.99 13.88
C ILE A 510 30.96 -15.56 13.95
N ARG A 511 31.19 -14.76 12.91
CA ARG A 511 30.66 -13.39 12.82
C ARG A 511 29.14 -13.36 12.78
N VAL A 512 28.52 -14.21 11.96
CA VAL A 512 27.06 -14.34 11.90
C VAL A 512 26.51 -14.80 13.24
N LYS A 513 27.10 -15.82 13.87
CA LYS A 513 26.69 -16.33 15.20
C LYS A 513 26.66 -15.20 16.23
N ARG A 514 27.72 -14.38 16.30
CA ARG A 514 27.79 -13.26 17.28
C ARG A 514 26.73 -12.20 17.02
N TYR A 515 26.61 -11.73 15.77
CA TYR A 515 25.63 -10.70 15.42
C TYR A 515 24.19 -11.18 15.59
N LEU A 516 23.91 -12.42 15.19
CA LEU A 516 22.62 -13.06 15.42
C LEU A 516 22.32 -13.18 16.93
N THR A 517 23.32 -13.49 17.76
CA THR A 517 23.16 -13.54 19.22
C THR A 517 22.76 -12.18 19.77
N ASP A 518 23.49 -11.12 19.42
CA ASP A 518 23.18 -9.75 19.89
C ASP A 518 21.77 -9.32 19.46
N ARG A 519 21.41 -9.57 18.19
CA ARG A 519 20.11 -9.19 17.65
C ARG A 519 18.95 -10.00 18.22
N LEU A 520 19.09 -11.32 18.38
CA LEU A 520 18.07 -12.16 18.99
C LEU A 520 17.94 -11.89 20.49
N CYS A 521 19.02 -11.57 21.20
CA CYS A 521 18.94 -11.10 22.59
C CYS A 521 18.14 -9.79 22.66
N ALA A 522 18.42 -8.81 21.80
CA ALA A 522 17.67 -7.55 21.76
C ALA A 522 16.19 -7.74 21.36
N ILE A 523 15.88 -8.69 20.47
CA ILE A 523 14.50 -9.07 20.14
C ILE A 523 13.83 -9.72 21.37
N GLN A 524 14.48 -10.69 22.01
CA GLN A 524 13.93 -11.36 23.20
C GLN A 524 13.79 -10.41 24.39
N GLN A 525 14.70 -9.47 24.60
CA GLN A 525 14.60 -8.46 25.66
C GLN A 525 13.40 -7.54 25.46
N ARG A 526 13.14 -7.11 24.21
CA ARG A 526 11.94 -6.33 23.89
C ARG A 526 10.68 -7.14 24.14
N TRP A 527 10.66 -8.40 23.70
CA TRP A 527 9.57 -9.32 23.97
C TRP A 527 9.33 -9.50 25.48
N ASP A 528 10.38 -9.78 26.25
CA ASP A 528 10.31 -9.99 27.70
C ASP A 528 9.87 -8.71 28.45
N ALA A 529 10.25 -7.52 27.96
CA ALA A 529 9.82 -6.26 28.53
C ALA A 529 8.30 -6.03 28.36
N GLU A 530 7.74 -6.46 27.23
CA GLU A 530 6.33 -6.37 26.90
C GLU A 530 5.51 -7.52 27.52
N HIS A 531 6.09 -8.72 27.63
CA HIS A 531 5.41 -9.97 28.01
C HIS A 531 5.99 -10.58 29.30
N ASN A 532 6.08 -9.77 30.35
CA ASN A 532 6.48 -10.22 31.68
C ASN A 532 5.26 -10.52 32.57
N VAL A 533 5.11 -11.77 33.02
CA VAL A 533 3.92 -12.23 33.74
C VAL A 533 3.77 -11.51 35.08
N ALA A 534 4.88 -11.32 35.81
CA ALA A 534 4.88 -10.62 37.09
C ALA A 534 4.50 -9.15 36.93
N ARG A 535 5.10 -8.46 35.94
CA ARG A 535 4.77 -7.07 35.62
C ARG A 535 3.31 -6.92 35.22
N LYS A 536 2.79 -7.84 34.40
CA LYS A 536 1.39 -7.80 33.98
C LYS A 536 0.45 -8.04 35.14
N LEU A 537 0.77 -8.98 36.03
CA LEU A 537 -0.02 -9.21 37.25
C LEU A 537 0.04 -7.99 38.20
N GLU A 538 1.19 -7.32 38.31
CA GLU A 538 1.34 -6.04 39.03
C GLU A 538 0.45 -4.93 38.46
N GLN A 539 0.33 -4.83 37.14
CA GLN A 539 -0.60 -3.87 36.50
C GLN A 539 -2.06 -4.17 36.86
N GLU A 540 -2.40 -5.42 37.14
CA GLU A 540 -3.75 -5.86 37.54
C GLU A 540 -4.02 -5.74 39.05
N LYS A 541 -3.04 -5.27 39.85
CA LYS A 541 -3.12 -5.19 41.31
C LYS A 541 -4.33 -4.39 41.80
N ASP A 542 -4.54 -3.20 41.25
CA ASP A 542 -5.64 -2.32 41.67
C ASP A 542 -7.01 -2.96 41.39
N ARG A 543 -7.17 -3.65 40.25
CA ARG A 543 -8.40 -4.37 39.90
C ARG A 543 -8.67 -5.53 40.87
N LEU A 544 -7.65 -6.30 41.21
CA LEU A 544 -7.76 -7.36 42.22
C LEU A 544 -8.07 -6.80 43.61
N ARG A 545 -7.53 -5.63 43.96
CA ARG A 545 -7.86 -4.93 45.20
C ARG A 545 -9.31 -4.48 45.22
N CYS A 546 -9.83 -3.93 44.12
CA CYS A 546 -11.25 -3.58 43.98
C CYS A 546 -12.14 -4.82 44.15
N PHE A 547 -11.78 -5.95 43.52
CA PHE A 547 -12.50 -7.21 43.71
C PHE A 547 -12.48 -7.70 45.17
N PHE A 548 -11.36 -7.52 45.89
CA PHE A 548 -11.28 -7.80 47.32
C PHE A 548 -12.23 -6.92 48.14
N VAL A 549 -12.25 -5.61 47.84
CA VAL A 549 -13.16 -4.64 48.49
C VAL A 549 -14.63 -5.01 48.23
N ASP A 550 -14.98 -5.40 47.00
CA ASP A 550 -16.34 -5.83 46.65
C ASP A 550 -16.74 -7.07 47.44
N CYS A 551 -15.85 -8.05 47.59
CA CYS A 551 -16.08 -9.23 48.43
C CYS A 551 -16.24 -8.84 49.91
N ALA A 552 -15.39 -7.93 50.42
CA ALA A 552 -15.43 -7.47 51.80
C ALA A 552 -16.71 -6.70 52.16
N ASN A 553 -17.30 -6.00 51.17
CA ASN A 553 -18.55 -5.27 51.26
C ASN A 553 -19.79 -6.13 50.96
N GLU A 554 -19.64 -7.42 50.68
CA GLU A 554 -20.75 -8.32 50.33
C GLU A 554 -21.58 -7.83 49.14
N VAL A 555 -20.92 -7.29 48.12
CA VAL A 555 -21.58 -6.86 46.88
C VAL A 555 -22.27 -8.07 46.22
N GLY A 556 -23.52 -7.87 45.77
CA GLY A 556 -24.32 -8.92 45.14
C GLY A 556 -23.72 -9.42 43.82
N GLY A 557 -24.04 -10.66 43.44
CA GLY A 557 -23.43 -11.33 42.27
C GLY A 557 -23.59 -10.57 40.95
N SER A 558 -24.80 -10.06 40.66
CA SER A 558 -25.08 -9.28 39.45
C SER A 558 -24.25 -7.99 39.39
N GLU A 559 -24.20 -7.26 40.52
CA GLU A 559 -23.44 -6.02 40.66
C GLU A 559 -21.92 -6.27 40.54
N MET A 560 -21.42 -7.37 41.12
CA MET A 560 -20.01 -7.78 40.97
C MET A 560 -19.65 -8.08 39.51
N LEU A 561 -20.54 -8.75 38.76
CA LEU A 561 -20.31 -9.05 37.35
C LEU A 561 -20.36 -7.76 36.50
N VAL A 562 -21.28 -6.84 36.78
CA VAL A 562 -21.33 -5.52 36.16
C VAL A 562 -20.01 -4.79 36.37
N ARG A 563 -19.52 -4.70 37.61
CA ARG A 563 -18.23 -4.06 37.94
C ARG A 563 -17.06 -4.77 37.28
N ALA A 564 -17.07 -6.09 37.21
CA ALA A 564 -16.01 -6.86 36.55
C ALA A 564 -15.95 -6.56 35.04
N ILE A 565 -17.09 -6.57 34.35
CA ILE A 565 -17.16 -6.21 32.94
C ILE A 565 -16.73 -4.76 32.75
N PHE A 566 -17.20 -3.83 33.59
CA PHE A 566 -16.76 -2.43 33.54
C PHE A 566 -15.26 -2.24 33.73
N ASN A 567 -14.68 -2.91 34.71
CA ASN A 567 -13.24 -2.84 34.96
C ASN A 567 -12.44 -3.40 33.80
N VAL A 568 -12.95 -4.41 33.08
CA VAL A 568 -12.35 -4.91 31.84
C VAL A 568 -12.46 -3.87 30.74
N VAL A 569 -13.67 -3.33 30.47
CA VAL A 569 -13.91 -2.42 29.36
C VAL A 569 -13.39 -0.98 29.58
N ASN A 570 -13.19 -0.59 30.83
CA ASN A 570 -12.73 0.73 31.25
C ASN A 570 -11.93 0.64 32.56
N PRO A 571 -10.68 0.14 32.54
CA PRO A 571 -9.82 0.18 33.72
C PRO A 571 -9.75 1.61 34.27
N GLU A 572 -9.91 1.77 35.60
CA GLU A 572 -9.82 3.09 36.23
C GLU A 572 -8.57 3.88 35.76
N ARG A 573 -8.76 5.19 35.54
CA ARG A 573 -7.79 6.19 35.06
C ARG A 573 -6.43 6.25 35.80
N LYS A 574 -6.20 5.44 36.84
CA LYS A 574 -5.02 5.51 37.71
C LYS A 574 -3.77 4.87 37.09
N SER A 575 -3.91 3.84 36.25
CA SER A 575 -2.77 3.35 35.47
C SER A 575 -2.68 4.13 34.17
N ARG A 576 -1.77 5.11 34.09
CA ARG A 576 -1.50 5.89 32.86
C ARG A 576 -1.07 5.04 31.65
N GLU A 577 -0.79 3.75 31.86
CA GLU A 577 -0.25 2.83 30.84
C GLU A 577 -1.31 1.95 30.16
N SER A 578 -2.47 1.68 30.80
CA SER A 578 -3.50 0.80 30.24
C SER A 578 -4.63 1.64 29.63
N GLY A 579 -4.58 1.87 28.32
CA GLY A 579 -5.62 2.60 27.59
C GLY A 579 -7.01 1.98 27.77
N ASN A 580 -8.07 2.77 27.52
CA ASN A 580 -9.45 2.28 27.52
C ASN A 580 -9.59 1.19 26.44
N ILE A 581 -9.81 -0.07 26.83
CA ILE A 581 -9.82 -1.21 25.89
C ILE A 581 -10.92 -1.08 24.84
N MET A 582 -12.02 -0.38 25.12
CA MET A 582 -13.06 -0.12 24.11
C MET A 582 -12.52 0.79 23.01
N ILE A 583 -11.73 1.80 23.37
CA ILE A 583 -11.07 2.68 22.41
C ILE A 583 -9.99 1.90 21.65
N GLU A 584 -9.15 1.11 22.34
CA GLU A 584 -8.13 0.29 21.69
C GLU A 584 -8.73 -0.74 20.72
N ALA A 585 -9.81 -1.42 21.11
CA ALA A 585 -10.53 -2.37 20.26
C ALA A 585 -11.23 -1.71 19.06
N PHE A 586 -11.58 -0.42 19.19
CA PHE A 586 -12.19 0.37 18.12
C PHE A 586 -11.17 0.86 17.08
N LYS A 587 -9.93 1.18 17.49
CA LYS A 587 -8.89 1.72 16.60
C LYS A 587 -8.65 0.86 15.34
N PRO A 588 -8.43 -0.46 15.40
CA PRO A 588 -8.21 -1.28 14.19
C PRO A 588 -9.40 -1.29 13.24
N ILE A 589 -10.63 -1.26 13.79
CA ILE A 589 -11.87 -1.24 13.01
C ILE A 589 -11.98 0.08 12.26
N LEU A 590 -11.78 1.19 12.98
CA LEU A 590 -11.76 2.53 12.40
C LEU A 590 -10.72 2.64 11.29
N ILE A 591 -9.48 2.20 11.54
CA ILE A 591 -8.41 2.20 10.54
C ILE A 591 -8.82 1.40 9.30
N LYS A 592 -9.41 0.21 9.48
CA LYS A 592 -9.86 -0.65 8.38
C LYS A 592 -10.97 -0.01 7.55
N GLU A 593 -12.02 0.49 8.20
CA GLU A 593 -13.16 1.11 7.52
C GLU A 593 -12.74 2.41 6.82
N PHE A 594 -11.99 3.26 7.52
CA PHE A 594 -11.51 4.53 6.96
C PHE A 594 -10.57 4.29 5.78
N ALA A 595 -9.59 3.37 5.89
CA ALA A 595 -8.73 3.01 4.76
C ALA A 595 -9.54 2.52 3.55
N GLY A 596 -10.61 1.75 3.77
CA GLY A 596 -11.52 1.32 2.70
C GLY A 596 -12.18 2.48 1.95
N THR A 597 -12.50 3.59 2.64
CA THR A 597 -13.05 4.79 1.97
C THR A 597 -12.01 5.51 1.11
N LEU A 598 -10.73 5.43 1.49
CA LEU A 598 -9.63 6.10 0.81
C LEU A 598 -9.22 5.42 -0.50
N GLU A 599 -9.56 4.14 -0.71
CA GLU A 599 -9.21 3.41 -1.93
C GLU A 599 -9.78 4.06 -3.21
N THR A 600 -10.90 4.77 -3.07
CA THR A 600 -11.57 5.48 -4.17
C THR A 600 -10.97 6.87 -4.45
N GLN A 601 -10.03 7.34 -3.62
CA GLN A 601 -9.47 8.68 -3.73
C GLN A 601 -8.40 8.74 -4.81
N GLY A 602 -8.61 9.62 -5.81
CA GLY A 602 -7.73 9.73 -6.96
C GLY A 602 -6.31 10.20 -6.60
N TRP A 603 -6.14 10.97 -5.53
CA TRP A 603 -4.83 11.44 -5.06
C TRP A 603 -3.97 10.33 -4.45
N LEU A 604 -4.56 9.20 -4.02
CA LEU A 604 -3.80 8.10 -3.44
C LEU A 604 -3.10 7.27 -4.54
N SER A 605 -3.84 6.92 -5.59
CA SER A 605 -3.39 6.02 -6.66
C SER A 605 -2.71 6.71 -7.85
N ASN A 606 -3.03 7.99 -8.12
CA ASN A 606 -2.53 8.70 -9.30
C ASN A 606 -1.34 9.62 -8.97
N ALA A 607 -0.17 9.27 -9.52
CA ALA A 607 1.06 10.03 -9.33
C ALA A 607 0.97 11.49 -9.81
N LYS A 608 0.26 11.74 -10.92
CA LYS A 608 0.06 13.10 -11.45
C LYS A 608 -0.78 13.96 -10.50
N VAL A 609 -1.80 13.38 -9.89
CA VAL A 609 -2.70 14.08 -8.95
C VAL A 609 -1.97 14.41 -7.65
N PHE A 610 -1.30 13.43 -7.03
CA PHE A 610 -0.54 13.70 -5.81
C PHE A 610 0.59 14.70 -6.06
N ARG A 611 1.19 14.66 -7.26
CA ARG A 611 2.19 15.63 -7.64
C ARG A 611 1.63 17.04 -7.79
N ALA A 612 0.48 17.17 -8.46
CA ALA A 612 -0.20 18.45 -8.60
C ALA A 612 -0.55 19.06 -7.24
N LEU A 613 -0.85 18.24 -6.22
CA LEU A 613 -1.04 18.70 -4.84
C LEU A 613 0.22 19.27 -4.21
N LEU A 614 1.36 18.58 -4.37
CA LEU A 614 2.66 19.08 -3.91
C LEU A 614 3.00 20.42 -4.56
N ASP A 615 2.82 20.52 -5.87
CA ASP A 615 3.18 21.73 -6.61
C ASP A 615 2.17 22.87 -6.40
N LEU A 616 0.88 22.58 -6.21
CA LEU A 616 -0.14 23.57 -5.82
C LEU A 616 0.16 24.18 -4.44
N HIS A 617 0.58 23.36 -3.47
CA HIS A 617 1.02 23.86 -2.16
C HIS A 617 2.14 24.89 -2.29
N LEU A 618 3.15 24.60 -3.13
CA LEU A 618 4.27 25.52 -3.32
C LEU A 618 3.89 26.76 -4.09
N LEU A 619 2.98 26.64 -5.06
CA LEU A 619 2.44 27.80 -5.77
C LEU A 619 1.67 28.72 -4.81
N ASN A 620 0.85 28.16 -3.91
CA ASN A 620 0.17 28.91 -2.85
C ASN A 620 1.16 29.66 -1.95
N ILE A 621 2.27 29.03 -1.56
CA ILE A 621 3.33 29.67 -0.77
C ILE A 621 4.01 30.79 -1.56
N ALA A 622 4.36 30.53 -2.83
CA ALA A 622 5.03 31.49 -3.70
C ALA A 622 4.18 32.74 -3.98
N GLU A 623 2.86 32.59 -4.15
CA GLU A 623 1.91 33.69 -4.30
C GLU A 623 1.67 34.48 -2.99
N GLY A 624 2.00 33.89 -1.82
CA GLY A 624 1.84 34.51 -0.50
C GLY A 624 2.84 35.62 -0.14
N GLY A 625 3.81 35.93 -1.01
CA GLY A 625 4.77 37.04 -0.87
C GLY A 625 6.14 36.67 -0.26
N SER A 626 7.04 37.65 -0.20
CA SER A 626 8.47 37.48 0.11
C SER A 626 8.81 36.95 1.52
N ASN A 627 7.90 37.10 2.49
CA ASN A 627 8.11 36.60 3.87
C ASN A 627 7.97 35.08 4.01
N LYS A 628 7.56 34.36 2.94
CA LYS A 628 7.43 32.89 2.94
C LYS A 628 8.52 32.15 2.17
N ALA A 629 9.56 32.84 1.72
CA ALA A 629 10.61 32.21 0.91
C ALA A 629 11.40 31.12 1.66
N ALA A 630 11.60 31.27 2.98
CA ALA A 630 12.24 30.23 3.80
C ALA A 630 11.38 28.95 3.87
N GLU A 631 10.07 29.11 4.01
CA GLU A 631 9.10 28.01 3.99
C GLU A 631 9.08 27.30 2.63
N LEU A 632 9.05 28.07 1.53
CA LEU A 632 9.12 27.54 0.17
C LEU A 632 10.37 26.67 -0.05
N LEU A 633 11.51 27.12 0.47
CA LEU A 633 12.80 26.43 0.35
C LEU A 633 12.91 25.20 1.24
N GLN A 634 12.33 25.24 2.44
CA GLN A 634 12.25 24.07 3.30
C GLN A 634 11.58 22.91 2.55
N TRP A 635 10.45 23.18 1.88
CA TRP A 635 9.70 22.16 1.17
C TRP A 635 10.36 21.72 -0.15
N THR A 636 11.05 22.60 -0.87
CA THR A 636 11.78 22.20 -2.08
C THR A 636 13.06 21.42 -1.77
N ALA A 637 13.70 21.70 -0.63
CA ALA A 637 14.91 21.02 -0.16
C ALA A 637 14.64 19.68 0.54
N ASN A 638 13.47 19.50 1.16
CA ASN A 638 13.12 18.27 1.89
C ASN A 638 11.87 17.62 1.30
N GLY A 639 12.00 17.00 0.12
CA GLY A 639 10.83 16.43 -0.57
C GLY A 639 10.12 15.32 0.22
N SER A 640 10.85 14.50 0.98
CA SER A 640 10.23 13.47 1.82
C SER A 640 9.37 14.08 2.95
N GLU A 641 9.83 15.17 3.57
CA GLU A 641 9.04 15.90 4.57
C GLU A 641 7.82 16.58 3.93
N HIS A 642 7.99 17.19 2.74
CA HIS A 642 6.90 17.80 1.98
C HIS A 642 5.82 16.78 1.62
N TYR A 643 6.24 15.59 1.19
CA TYR A 643 5.36 14.44 0.94
C TYR A 643 4.56 14.07 2.19
N GLU A 644 5.24 13.87 3.32
CA GLU A 644 4.59 13.45 4.56
C GLU A 644 3.63 14.51 5.09
N PHE A 645 3.97 15.79 4.95
CA PHE A 645 3.09 16.90 5.31
C PHE A 645 1.79 16.88 4.50
N ILE A 646 1.88 16.87 3.16
CA ILE A 646 0.68 16.86 2.31
C ILE A 646 -0.15 15.60 2.52
N MET A 647 0.49 14.44 2.64
CA MET A 647 -0.21 13.18 2.93
C MET A 647 -0.97 13.24 4.26
N ASN A 648 -0.34 13.74 5.33
CA ASN A 648 -0.98 13.87 6.64
C ASN A 648 -2.14 14.85 6.62
N THR A 649 -1.99 15.99 5.96
CA THR A 649 -3.05 17.00 5.83
C THR A 649 -4.28 16.43 5.12
N LEU A 650 -4.09 15.66 4.04
CA LEU A 650 -5.17 14.99 3.34
C LEU A 650 -5.85 13.94 4.21
N LEU A 651 -5.07 13.07 4.85
CA LEU A 651 -5.59 12.02 5.73
C LEU A 651 -6.35 12.60 6.93
N GLU A 652 -5.86 13.68 7.54
CA GLU A 652 -6.54 14.34 8.66
C GLU A 652 -7.89 14.91 8.22
N ARG A 653 -7.95 15.57 7.06
CA ARG A 653 -9.20 16.13 6.53
C ARG A 653 -10.23 15.05 6.23
N GLU A 654 -9.82 13.99 5.55
CA GLU A 654 -10.70 12.87 5.21
C GLU A 654 -11.14 12.13 6.49
N LEU A 655 -10.27 12.01 7.49
CA LEU A 655 -10.62 11.44 8.80
C LEU A 655 -11.68 12.28 9.52
N ILE A 656 -11.54 13.60 9.55
CA ILE A 656 -12.54 14.51 10.16
C ILE A 656 -13.89 14.37 9.45
N THR A 657 -13.86 14.32 8.11
CA THR A 657 -15.07 14.17 7.29
C THR A 657 -15.73 12.81 7.53
N PHE A 658 -14.95 11.73 7.53
CA PHE A 658 -15.40 10.38 7.81
C PHE A 658 -16.01 10.27 9.21
N TRP A 659 -15.31 10.81 10.22
CA TRP A 659 -15.75 10.81 11.62
C TRP A 659 -17.13 11.47 11.79
N GLY A 660 -17.33 12.64 11.19
CA GLY A 660 -18.59 13.38 11.29
C GLY A 660 -19.75 12.75 10.51
N SER A 661 -19.48 12.18 9.34
CA SER A 661 -20.52 11.67 8.43
C SER A 661 -20.92 10.22 8.70
N HIS A 662 -19.96 9.34 9.02
CA HIS A 662 -20.19 7.90 9.19
C HIS A 662 -20.43 7.51 10.64
N ARG A 663 -20.09 8.39 11.60
CA ARG A 663 -20.23 8.16 13.04
C ARG A 663 -19.75 6.76 13.47
N PRO A 664 -18.50 6.40 13.14
CA PRO A 664 -17.99 5.03 13.29
C PRO A 664 -18.06 4.53 14.74
N TRP A 665 -17.88 5.42 15.72
CA TRP A 665 -18.02 5.10 17.14
C TRP A 665 -19.44 4.69 17.53
N GLU A 666 -20.46 5.37 17.02
CA GLU A 666 -21.86 5.03 17.30
C GLU A 666 -22.22 3.66 16.71
N SER A 667 -21.72 3.35 15.51
CA SER A 667 -21.88 2.04 14.87
C SER A 667 -21.22 0.93 15.70
N PHE A 668 -19.98 1.15 16.14
CA PHE A 668 -19.25 0.23 17.02
C PHE A 668 -19.99 -0.02 18.33
N LEU A 669 -20.40 1.04 19.04
CA LEU A 669 -21.16 0.92 20.29
C LEU A 669 -22.49 0.19 20.09
N LYS A 670 -23.21 0.49 19.00
CA LYS A 670 -24.44 -0.23 18.66
C LYS A 670 -24.19 -1.73 18.52
N GLY A 671 -23.09 -2.14 17.90
CA GLY A 671 -22.66 -3.54 17.81
C GLY A 671 -22.44 -4.18 19.18
N VAL A 672 -21.73 -3.50 20.08
CA VAL A 672 -21.50 -3.97 21.46
C VAL A 672 -22.81 -4.11 22.23
N LYS A 673 -23.71 -3.13 22.16
CA LYS A 673 -25.03 -3.16 22.82
C LYS A 673 -25.89 -4.32 22.32
N ILE A 674 -25.88 -4.59 21.01
CA ILE A 674 -26.60 -5.74 20.42
C ILE A 674 -26.01 -7.06 20.94
N ALA A 675 -24.68 -7.18 21.00
CA ALA A 675 -24.02 -8.36 21.54
C ALA A 675 -24.40 -8.64 23.00
N LEU A 676 -24.41 -7.60 23.84
CA LEU A 676 -24.85 -7.67 25.25
C LEU A 676 -26.31 -8.08 25.38
N ASN A 677 -27.20 -7.47 24.59
CA ASN A 677 -28.63 -7.80 24.61
C ASN A 677 -28.87 -9.26 24.20
N ASN A 678 -28.22 -9.74 23.14
CA ASN A 678 -28.34 -11.12 22.69
C ASN A 678 -27.82 -12.11 23.74
N ALA A 679 -26.72 -11.78 24.41
CA ALA A 679 -26.17 -12.60 25.48
C ALA A 679 -27.12 -12.69 26.69
N ALA A 680 -27.73 -11.56 27.09
CA ALA A 680 -28.71 -11.52 28.17
C ALA A 680 -29.94 -12.37 27.85
N VAL A 681 -30.55 -12.17 26.67
CA VAL A 681 -31.72 -12.93 26.21
C VAL A 681 -31.43 -14.44 26.14
N ALA A 682 -30.25 -14.83 25.64
CA ALA A 682 -29.86 -16.24 25.57
C ALA A 682 -29.75 -16.87 26.97
N ALA A 683 -29.16 -16.15 27.92
CA ALA A 683 -29.00 -16.61 29.30
C ALA A 683 -30.35 -16.71 30.03
N GLU A 684 -31.24 -15.73 29.88
CA GLU A 684 -32.58 -15.75 30.49
C GLU A 684 -33.43 -16.89 29.95
N SER A 685 -33.45 -17.07 28.63
CA SER A 685 -34.17 -18.18 27.99
C SER A 685 -33.69 -19.55 28.49
N ALA A 686 -32.39 -19.70 28.76
CA ALA A 686 -31.84 -20.95 29.30
C ALA A 686 -32.23 -21.17 30.77
N CYS A 687 -32.30 -20.10 31.56
CA CYS A 687 -32.76 -20.17 32.95
C CYS A 687 -34.26 -20.53 33.03
N GLU A 688 -35.12 -19.96 32.20
CA GLU A 688 -36.55 -20.26 32.16
C GLU A 688 -36.84 -21.72 31.76
N ASN A 689 -36.16 -22.22 30.74
CA ASN A 689 -36.31 -23.61 30.27
C ASN A 689 -35.80 -24.65 31.29
N SER A 690 -34.83 -24.28 32.13
CA SER A 690 -34.37 -25.15 33.22
C SER A 690 -35.42 -25.28 34.35
N GLY A 691 -36.21 -24.21 34.60
CA GLY A 691 -37.28 -24.19 35.60
C GLY A 691 -38.53 -25.01 35.22
N LEU A 692 -38.86 -25.09 33.92
CA LEU A 692 -40.02 -25.85 33.40
C LEU A 692 -39.87 -27.37 33.51
N THR A 693 -38.65 -27.90 33.61
CA THR A 693 -38.43 -29.34 33.83
C THR A 693 -38.71 -29.79 35.26
N ASN A 694 -38.96 -28.85 36.18
CA ASN A 694 -39.20 -29.12 37.61
C ASN A 694 -40.69 -29.07 38.01
N THR A 695 -41.60 -28.71 37.09
CA THR A 695 -43.05 -28.73 37.34
C THR A 695 -43.68 -30.04 36.84
N GLY A 696 -43.65 -31.05 37.72
CA GLY A 696 -44.71 -32.04 37.92
C GLY A 696 -45.41 -32.67 36.72
N PHE A 697 -44.83 -33.74 36.18
CA PHE A 697 -45.62 -34.93 35.80
C PHE A 697 -44.95 -36.16 36.41
N ASN A 698 -45.38 -36.50 37.64
CA ASN A 698 -45.08 -37.80 38.23
C ASN A 698 -45.89 -38.87 37.48
N ILE A 699 -45.27 -39.51 36.49
CA ILE A 699 -45.74 -40.78 35.95
C ILE A 699 -45.15 -41.88 36.85
N PRO A 700 -45.97 -42.64 37.61
CA PRO A 700 -45.45 -43.73 38.44
C PRO A 700 -44.95 -44.85 37.52
N GLY A 701 -43.66 -45.17 37.57
CA GLY A 701 -43.12 -46.38 36.90
C GLY A 701 -41.76 -46.26 36.21
N LEU A 702 -41.15 -45.08 36.12
CA LEU A 702 -39.76 -44.95 35.62
C LEU A 702 -38.82 -44.59 36.77
N GLU A 703 -37.95 -45.53 37.13
CA GLU A 703 -36.84 -45.25 38.03
C GLU A 703 -35.99 -44.09 37.45
N PRO A 704 -35.69 -43.05 38.25
CA PRO A 704 -34.79 -42.00 37.81
C PRO A 704 -33.35 -42.53 37.86
N SER A 705 -32.80 -42.85 36.69
CA SER A 705 -31.38 -43.13 36.50
C SER A 705 -30.55 -42.02 37.16
N ARG A 706 -29.70 -42.42 38.12
CA ARG A 706 -28.83 -41.59 38.97
C ARG A 706 -27.78 -40.72 38.24
N SER A 707 -27.86 -40.53 36.93
CA SER A 707 -26.87 -39.82 36.11
C SER A 707 -27.25 -38.41 35.67
N ARG A 708 -28.45 -37.89 36.00
CA ARG A 708 -28.87 -36.52 35.60
C ARG A 708 -28.69 -35.41 36.65
N LYS A 709 -28.12 -35.70 37.82
CA LYS A 709 -27.94 -34.71 38.89
C LYS A 709 -26.60 -33.94 38.90
N ALA A 710 -25.70 -34.21 37.95
CA ALA A 710 -24.37 -33.58 37.94
C ALA A 710 -24.13 -32.55 36.81
N GLY A 711 -25.11 -32.29 35.92
CA GLY A 711 -24.88 -31.53 34.69
C GLY A 711 -25.75 -30.29 34.45
N LEU A 712 -26.65 -29.92 35.37
CA LEU A 712 -27.67 -28.90 35.12
C LEU A 712 -27.57 -27.63 35.99
N GLU A 713 -26.53 -27.51 36.84
CA GLU A 713 -26.37 -26.34 37.72
C GLU A 713 -25.51 -25.19 37.12
N HIS A 714 -25.05 -25.27 35.85
CA HIS A 714 -24.04 -24.34 35.29
C HIS A 714 -24.42 -23.61 33.98
N SER A 715 -25.69 -23.41 33.63
CA SER A 715 -26.06 -23.01 32.24
C SER A 715 -26.07 -21.50 31.93
N GLY A 716 -26.59 -20.64 32.81
CA GLY A 716 -26.89 -19.24 32.47
C GLY A 716 -25.66 -18.34 32.22
N LEU A 717 -24.76 -18.24 33.20
CA LEU A 717 -23.59 -17.33 33.12
C LEU A 717 -22.61 -17.77 32.03
N LYS A 718 -22.39 -19.08 31.94
CA LYS A 718 -21.52 -19.67 30.92
C LYS A 718 -22.06 -19.35 29.53
N LEU A 719 -23.37 -19.47 29.33
CA LEU A 719 -24.04 -19.12 28.07
C LEU A 719 -24.01 -17.61 27.81
N PHE A 720 -24.19 -16.77 28.84
CA PHE A 720 -24.05 -15.31 28.72
C PHE A 720 -22.65 -14.94 28.21
N LEU A 721 -21.60 -15.39 28.90
CA LEU A 721 -20.22 -15.04 28.55
C LEU A 721 -19.81 -15.63 27.19
N SER A 722 -20.18 -16.88 26.88
CA SER A 722 -19.86 -17.48 25.58
C SER A 722 -20.57 -16.76 24.44
N THR A 723 -21.88 -16.49 24.58
CA THR A 723 -22.67 -15.77 23.57
C THR A 723 -22.13 -14.35 23.36
N LEU A 724 -21.78 -13.65 24.44
CA LEU A 724 -21.18 -12.33 24.36
C LEU A 724 -19.84 -12.35 23.64
N CYS A 725 -18.94 -13.27 24.01
CA CYS A 725 -17.64 -13.43 23.34
C CYS A 725 -17.82 -13.76 21.85
N ASP A 726 -18.70 -14.70 21.50
CA ASP A 726 -18.95 -15.11 20.12
C ASP A 726 -19.50 -13.95 19.28
N GLN A 727 -20.49 -13.21 19.79
CA GLN A 727 -21.05 -12.06 19.09
C GLN A 727 -20.03 -10.94 18.93
N LEU A 728 -19.23 -10.65 19.97
CA LEU A 728 -18.18 -9.63 19.89
C LEU A 728 -17.10 -10.04 18.89
N HIS A 729 -16.61 -11.28 18.92
CA HIS A 729 -15.57 -11.76 18.03
C HIS A 729 -16.02 -11.77 16.57
N SER A 730 -17.24 -12.24 16.31
CA SER A 730 -17.76 -12.40 14.94
C SER A 730 -18.29 -11.11 14.31
N LYS A 731 -18.81 -10.17 15.11
CA LYS A 731 -19.54 -8.99 14.58
C LYS A 731 -18.98 -7.64 15.00
N VAL A 732 -18.08 -7.59 16.00
CA VAL A 732 -17.63 -6.31 16.58
C VAL A 732 -16.10 -6.22 16.60
N SER A 733 -15.44 -6.82 17.59
CA SER A 733 -13.99 -6.77 17.77
C SER A 733 -13.48 -8.04 18.44
N LYS A 734 -12.43 -8.63 17.85
CA LYS A 734 -11.71 -9.77 18.43
C LYS A 734 -10.99 -9.40 19.73
N ASP A 735 -10.45 -8.19 19.81
CA ASP A 735 -9.69 -7.73 20.98
C ASP A 735 -10.60 -7.54 22.19
N LEU A 736 -11.80 -6.97 21.95
CA LEU A 736 -12.81 -6.82 22.99
C LEU A 736 -13.35 -8.18 23.46
N ALA A 737 -13.57 -9.12 22.53
CA ALA A 737 -13.97 -10.49 22.88
C ALA A 737 -12.90 -11.19 23.72
N SER A 738 -11.62 -11.07 23.35
CA SER A 738 -10.50 -11.62 24.13
C SER A 738 -10.45 -11.02 25.54
N ALA A 739 -10.61 -9.70 25.66
CA ALA A 739 -10.67 -9.04 26.96
C ALA A 739 -11.81 -9.56 27.85
N ILE A 740 -13.02 -9.73 27.30
CA ILE A 740 -14.17 -10.28 28.05
C ILE A 740 -13.97 -11.76 28.39
N SER A 741 -13.33 -12.54 27.52
CA SER A 741 -13.03 -13.97 27.78
C SER A 741 -12.13 -14.19 29.00
N SER A 742 -11.45 -13.14 29.47
CA SER A 742 -10.68 -13.19 30.72
C SER A 742 -11.55 -13.41 31.97
N LEU A 743 -12.84 -13.12 31.90
CA LEU A 743 -13.77 -13.32 33.01
C LEU A 743 -14.07 -14.81 33.20
N SER A 744 -13.69 -15.34 34.35
CA SER A 744 -13.94 -16.74 34.70
C SER A 744 -15.36 -16.94 35.21
N ALA A 745 -16.15 -17.78 34.54
CA ALA A 745 -17.48 -18.19 35.00
C ALA A 745 -17.43 -18.67 36.46
N ASP A 746 -16.48 -19.54 36.81
CA ASP A 746 -16.33 -20.07 38.18
C ASP A 746 -16.05 -19.01 39.26
N VAL A 747 -15.56 -17.82 38.87
CA VAL A 747 -15.36 -16.69 39.78
C VAL A 747 -16.63 -15.85 39.92
N TYR A 748 -17.48 -15.78 38.92
CA TYR A 748 -18.70 -14.96 38.96
C TYR A 748 -19.99 -15.80 38.97
N ASP A 749 -19.89 -17.11 39.20
CA ASP A 749 -21.02 -18.02 39.30
C ASP A 749 -21.76 -17.81 40.62
N TYR A 750 -22.72 -16.88 40.60
CA TYR A 750 -23.64 -16.60 41.69
C TYR A 750 -25.02 -17.17 41.35
N ARG A 751 -25.73 -17.64 42.38
CA ARG A 751 -27.13 -18.05 42.21
C ARG A 751 -27.98 -16.82 41.90
N ASN A 752 -28.89 -16.96 40.93
CA ASN A 752 -29.88 -15.94 40.54
C ASN A 752 -29.27 -14.62 40.05
N LEU A 753 -28.37 -14.69 39.06
CA LEU A 753 -27.96 -13.49 38.31
C LEU A 753 -29.15 -12.89 37.57
N ASP A 754 -29.26 -11.56 37.60
CA ASP A 754 -30.26 -10.78 36.86
C ASP A 754 -29.61 -10.23 35.59
N TYR A 755 -29.79 -10.93 34.46
CA TYR A 755 -29.13 -10.60 33.21
C TYR A 755 -29.68 -9.31 32.58
N ASN A 756 -30.97 -9.01 32.76
CA ASN A 756 -31.56 -7.72 32.40
C ASN A 756 -30.93 -6.56 33.18
N PHE A 757 -30.74 -6.70 34.49
CA PHE A 757 -30.03 -5.70 35.29
C PHE A 757 -28.57 -5.54 34.85
N ILE A 758 -27.87 -6.66 34.61
CA ILE A 758 -26.47 -6.65 34.14
C ILE A 758 -26.37 -5.90 32.81
N GLN A 759 -27.20 -6.28 31.83
CA GLN A 759 -27.25 -5.65 30.51
C GLN A 759 -27.56 -4.16 30.62
N THR A 760 -28.63 -3.79 31.32
CA THR A 760 -29.08 -2.40 31.43
C THR A 760 -28.00 -1.54 32.09
N SER A 761 -27.40 -2.01 33.18
CA SER A 761 -26.34 -1.29 33.89
C SER A 761 -25.11 -1.07 33.02
N ILE A 762 -24.71 -2.08 32.25
CA ILE A 762 -23.57 -1.98 31.33
C ILE A 762 -23.86 -0.98 30.22
N ILE A 763 -25.03 -1.08 29.59
CA ILE A 763 -25.45 -0.17 28.51
C ILE A 763 -25.52 1.27 29.02
N THR A 764 -26.12 1.51 30.19
CA THR A 764 -26.26 2.85 30.76
C THR A 764 -24.91 3.50 31.02
N ALA A 765 -23.93 2.79 31.59
CA ALA A 765 -22.63 3.43 31.80
C ALA A 765 -21.79 3.51 30.51
N MET A 766 -22.02 2.68 29.50
CA MET A 766 -21.45 2.89 28.15
C MET A 766 -21.95 4.16 27.46
N ASP A 767 -23.14 4.66 27.84
CA ASP A 767 -23.68 5.94 27.36
C ASP A 767 -23.08 7.17 28.06
N ASP A 768 -22.19 6.97 29.04
CA ASP A 768 -21.43 8.05 29.65
C ASP A 768 -20.44 8.65 28.62
N ALA A 769 -20.39 9.98 28.54
CA ALA A 769 -19.44 10.73 27.71
C ALA A 769 -17.98 10.31 27.94
N ALA A 770 -17.65 9.78 29.12
CA ALA A 770 -16.33 9.24 29.45
C ALA A 770 -15.89 8.06 28.56
N PHE A 771 -16.84 7.34 27.93
CA PHE A 771 -16.53 6.25 26.98
C PHE A 771 -16.31 6.74 25.56
N THR A 772 -16.68 7.99 25.24
CA THR A 772 -16.61 8.49 23.87
C THR A 772 -15.19 8.93 23.51
N PRO A 773 -14.53 8.33 22.50
CA PRO A 773 -13.25 8.79 22.04
C PRO A 773 -13.38 10.20 21.45
N HIS A 774 -12.48 11.09 21.88
CA HIS A 774 -12.37 12.41 21.29
C HIS A 774 -11.33 12.40 20.19
N LEU A 775 -11.67 13.00 19.04
CA LEU A 775 -10.77 13.18 17.91
C LEU A 775 -9.74 14.30 18.20
N ASN A 776 -8.97 14.14 19.27
CA ASN A 776 -7.88 15.04 19.66
C ASN A 776 -6.63 14.80 18.80
N THR A 777 -5.64 15.69 18.91
CA THR A 777 -4.42 15.64 18.09
C THR A 777 -3.67 14.31 18.18
N ALA A 778 -3.52 13.74 19.39
CA ALA A 778 -2.80 12.49 19.58
C ALA A 778 -3.53 11.30 18.92
N PHE A 779 -4.84 11.19 19.12
CA PHE A 779 -5.66 10.15 18.52
C PHE A 779 -5.68 10.27 16.99
N LYS A 780 -5.78 11.48 16.44
CA LYS A 780 -5.69 11.72 14.99
C LYS A 780 -4.36 11.23 14.43
N GLN A 781 -3.24 11.60 15.05
CA GLN A 781 -1.91 11.21 14.59
C GLN A 781 -1.73 9.69 14.61
N GLU A 782 -2.22 9.03 15.67
CA GLU A 782 -2.21 7.57 15.77
C GLU A 782 -3.04 6.93 14.65
N MET A 783 -4.24 7.43 14.37
CA MET A 783 -5.11 6.90 13.30
C MET A 783 -4.51 7.13 11.92
N ILE A 784 -3.98 8.33 11.66
CA ILE A 784 -3.31 8.67 10.39
C ILE A 784 -2.11 7.74 10.16
N LYS A 785 -1.31 7.50 11.20
CA LYS A 785 -0.18 6.57 11.13
C LYS A 785 -0.67 5.15 10.82
N GLY A 786 -1.63 4.63 11.59
CA GLY A 786 -2.16 3.28 11.39
C GLY A 786 -2.80 3.07 10.01
N VAL A 787 -3.48 4.09 9.49
CA VAL A 787 -4.04 4.10 8.13
C VAL A 787 -2.95 4.10 7.08
N ARG A 788 -1.90 4.93 7.24
CA ARG A 788 -0.76 4.94 6.32
C ARG A 788 -0.08 3.58 6.27
N ASP A 789 0.26 3.01 7.43
CA ASP A 789 0.91 1.71 7.54
C ASP A 789 0.04 0.64 6.86
N ARG A 790 -1.28 0.66 7.13
CA ARG A 790 -2.23 -0.23 6.47
C ARG A 790 -2.29 -0.03 4.95
N LEU A 791 -2.30 1.20 4.45
CA LEU A 791 -2.35 1.50 3.01
C LEU A 791 -1.04 1.11 2.29
N GLU A 792 0.10 1.13 2.99
CA GLU A 792 1.38 0.65 2.47
C GLU A 792 1.45 -0.88 2.40
N ASP A 793 0.83 -1.57 3.38
CA ASP A 793 0.80 -3.03 3.48
C ASP A 793 -0.30 -3.69 2.66
N TRP A 794 -1.44 -3.03 2.48
CA TRP A 794 -2.63 -3.63 1.86
C TRP A 794 -2.61 -3.53 0.32
N SER A 795 -2.57 -4.69 -0.37
CA SER A 795 -2.48 -4.80 -1.83
C SER A 795 -3.76 -5.28 -2.54
N LYS A 796 -4.94 -5.26 -1.91
CA LYS A 796 -6.17 -5.84 -2.51
C LYS A 796 -6.84 -4.95 -3.57
N SER A 797 -6.65 -3.62 -3.55
CA SER A 797 -7.35 -2.66 -4.43
C SER A 797 -6.48 -1.94 -5.47
N GLY A 798 -5.14 -2.11 -5.44
CA GLY A 798 -4.22 -1.38 -6.32
C GLY A 798 -4.01 0.10 -5.96
N ALA A 799 -4.69 0.63 -4.95
CA ALA A 799 -4.54 2.00 -4.46
C ALA A 799 -3.47 2.10 -3.36
N LYS A 800 -2.20 2.09 -3.76
CA LYS A 800 -1.06 2.33 -2.84
C LYS A 800 -0.69 3.82 -2.80
N PRO A 801 -0.25 4.36 -1.64
CA PRO A 801 0.34 5.70 -1.58
C PRO A 801 1.59 5.79 -2.46
N ARG A 802 2.14 7.00 -2.66
CA ARG A 802 3.37 7.17 -3.44
C ARG A 802 4.61 6.89 -2.60
N CYS A 803 5.71 6.59 -3.27
CA CYS A 803 6.98 6.33 -2.63
C CYS A 803 7.55 7.64 -2.08
N LYS A 804 7.84 7.66 -0.78
CA LYS A 804 8.37 8.85 -0.08
C LYS A 804 9.86 9.12 -0.31
N GLU A 805 10.57 8.19 -0.95
CA GLU A 805 12.00 8.32 -1.22
C GLU A 805 12.29 9.51 -2.13
N ALA A 806 13.25 10.35 -1.73
CA ALA A 806 13.62 11.57 -2.43
C ALA A 806 14.93 11.41 -3.22
N CYS A 807 15.01 12.06 -4.38
CA CYS A 807 16.19 11.98 -5.22
C CYS A 807 17.44 12.46 -4.45
N PRO A 808 18.53 11.70 -4.40
CA PRO A 808 19.71 12.05 -3.62
C PRO A 808 20.40 13.36 -4.03
N LYS A 809 20.05 13.90 -5.21
CA LYS A 809 20.63 15.13 -5.74
C LYS A 809 19.67 16.31 -5.73
N CYS A 810 18.43 16.15 -6.20
CA CYS A 810 17.48 17.26 -6.26
C CYS A 810 16.38 17.18 -5.20
N GLN A 811 16.35 16.16 -4.34
CA GLN A 811 15.40 15.97 -3.24
C GLN A 811 13.93 15.88 -3.65
N LEU A 812 13.65 15.68 -4.94
CA LEU A 812 12.29 15.47 -5.42
C LEU A 812 11.84 14.03 -5.20
N THR A 813 10.63 13.83 -4.69
CA THR A 813 10.12 12.49 -4.34
C THR A 813 9.79 11.62 -5.54
N CYS A 814 9.86 10.31 -5.32
CA CYS A 814 9.58 9.29 -6.31
C CYS A 814 8.08 9.26 -6.68
N TYR A 815 7.77 9.15 -7.97
CA TYR A 815 6.37 9.11 -8.44
C TYR A 815 5.75 7.70 -8.35
N LYS A 816 6.58 6.66 -8.13
CA LYS A 816 6.12 5.26 -8.08
C LYS A 816 5.31 4.98 -6.82
N ALA A 817 4.61 3.85 -6.79
CA ALA A 817 3.87 3.43 -5.61
C ALA A 817 4.81 3.13 -4.43
N ALA A 818 4.32 3.25 -3.20
CA ALA A 818 5.04 2.80 -2.01
C ALA A 818 5.37 1.31 -2.14
N LYS A 819 6.56 0.92 -1.65
CA LYS A 819 7.09 -0.44 -1.73
C LYS A 819 7.08 -1.02 -3.16
N HIS A 820 7.32 -0.19 -4.18
CA HIS A 820 7.48 -0.65 -5.56
C HIS A 820 8.76 -1.49 -5.71
N SER A 821 8.74 -2.43 -6.66
CA SER A 821 9.92 -3.15 -7.10
C SER A 821 10.66 -2.36 -8.19
N GLY A 822 11.99 -2.42 -8.17
CA GLY A 822 12.84 -1.72 -9.13
C GLY A 822 13.36 -0.36 -8.65
N LEU A 823 13.93 0.40 -9.58
CA LEU A 823 14.65 1.63 -9.26
C LEU A 823 13.71 2.82 -9.02
N HIS A 824 14.02 3.67 -8.05
CA HIS A 824 13.33 4.94 -7.82
C HIS A 824 13.53 5.90 -9.00
N ASP A 825 12.48 6.68 -9.31
CA ASP A 825 12.51 7.63 -10.42
C ASP A 825 11.60 8.85 -10.16
N THR A 826 11.92 10.00 -10.77
CA THR A 826 11.24 11.30 -10.61
C THR A 826 11.48 12.23 -11.81
N LEU A 827 10.68 13.29 -11.94
CA LEU A 827 10.77 14.29 -13.03
C LEU A 827 11.93 15.29 -12.89
N HIS A 828 12.60 15.26 -11.73
CA HIS A 828 13.75 16.08 -11.35
C HIS A 828 13.60 17.61 -11.48
N GLN A 829 13.70 18.31 -10.35
CA GLN A 829 13.65 19.78 -10.29
C GLN A 829 15.03 20.46 -10.49
N PRO A 830 15.07 21.79 -10.77
CA PRO A 830 16.31 22.57 -10.77
C PRO A 830 17.13 22.37 -9.51
N LYS A 831 18.39 21.97 -9.65
CA LYS A 831 19.26 21.59 -8.52
C LYS A 831 19.57 22.76 -7.58
N GLY A 832 19.52 23.99 -8.08
CA GLY A 832 19.77 25.19 -7.28
C GLY A 832 18.70 25.44 -6.21
N LEU A 833 17.49 24.87 -6.35
CA LEU A 833 16.47 24.93 -5.29
C LEU A 833 16.91 24.24 -3.99
N VAL A 834 17.82 23.27 -4.09
CA VAL A 834 18.39 22.56 -2.94
C VAL A 834 19.81 23.04 -2.62
N GLY A 835 20.18 24.22 -3.11
CA GLY A 835 21.46 24.87 -2.81
C GLY A 835 22.65 24.35 -3.59
N ILE A 836 22.46 23.50 -4.61
CA ILE A 836 23.56 23.03 -5.45
C ILE A 836 24.05 24.16 -6.35
N ARG A 837 25.34 24.44 -6.23
CA ARG A 837 26.05 25.47 -7.00
C ARG A 837 26.83 24.87 -8.16
N LEU A 838 27.00 25.64 -9.21
CA LEU A 838 27.96 25.38 -10.27
C LEU A 838 29.38 25.49 -9.69
N LYS A 839 30.20 24.49 -10.00
CA LYS A 839 31.64 24.50 -9.70
C LYS A 839 32.39 24.62 -11.02
N ALA A 840 32.78 25.83 -11.34
CA ALA A 840 33.54 26.14 -12.54
C ALA A 840 35.02 26.35 -12.18
N LYS A 841 35.88 26.65 -13.17
CA LYS A 841 37.28 26.98 -12.88
C LYS A 841 37.31 28.21 -11.96
N LYS A 842 38.17 28.21 -10.94
CA LYS A 842 38.38 29.38 -10.07
C LYS A 842 38.50 30.64 -10.92
N HIS A 843 37.74 31.68 -10.56
CA HIS A 843 37.66 32.97 -11.25
C HIS A 843 36.78 33.02 -12.53
N SER A 844 35.96 32.01 -12.83
CA SER A 844 34.88 32.20 -13.81
C SER A 844 33.66 32.88 -13.18
N GLU A 845 32.94 33.69 -13.94
CA GLU A 845 31.69 34.35 -13.52
C GLU A 845 30.59 33.37 -13.06
N LEU A 846 30.69 32.11 -13.49
CA LEU A 846 29.75 31.03 -13.17
C LEU A 846 30.04 30.33 -11.82
N ASP A 847 31.19 30.61 -11.19
CA ASP A 847 31.56 29.94 -9.94
C ASP A 847 30.65 30.40 -8.79
N SER A 848 30.23 29.45 -7.95
CA SER A 848 29.29 29.67 -6.84
C SER A 848 27.86 30.07 -7.23
N GLN A 849 27.52 30.20 -8.52
CA GLN A 849 26.13 30.44 -8.93
C GLN A 849 25.24 29.20 -8.67
N LEU A 850 23.98 29.39 -8.31
CA LEU A 850 23.02 28.29 -8.18
C LEU A 850 22.75 27.63 -9.54
N SER A 851 22.62 26.30 -9.55
CA SER A 851 22.43 25.53 -10.78
C SER A 851 20.97 25.54 -11.24
N CYS A 852 20.66 26.20 -12.37
CA CYS A 852 19.35 26.06 -13.04
C CYS A 852 19.11 24.64 -13.59
N THR A 853 20.17 23.88 -13.88
CA THR A 853 20.08 22.54 -14.48
C THR A 853 19.35 21.55 -13.57
N SER A 854 18.44 20.75 -14.13
CA SER A 854 17.85 19.56 -13.48
C SER A 854 18.85 18.40 -13.41
N CYS A 855 18.48 17.27 -12.79
CA CYS A 855 19.32 16.08 -12.81
C CYS A 855 19.32 15.39 -14.17
N SER A 856 18.18 15.35 -14.87
CA SER A 856 18.06 14.78 -16.22
C SER A 856 18.90 15.56 -17.23
N ARG A 857 18.78 16.89 -17.24
CA ARG A 857 19.62 17.76 -18.09
C ARG A 857 21.11 17.65 -17.75
N ALA A 858 21.45 17.39 -16.49
CA ALA A 858 22.84 17.14 -16.11
C ALA A 858 23.40 15.82 -16.68
N VAL A 859 22.56 14.82 -16.92
CA VAL A 859 22.95 13.56 -17.61
C VAL A 859 23.23 13.84 -19.08
N SER A 860 22.33 14.55 -19.78
CA SER A 860 22.49 14.87 -21.21
C SER A 860 23.71 15.76 -21.46
N GLU A 861 23.95 16.75 -20.59
CA GLU A 861 25.10 17.66 -20.65
C GLU A 861 26.40 17.04 -20.09
N ASN A 862 26.39 15.77 -19.67
CA ASN A 862 27.54 15.04 -19.11
C ASN A 862 28.23 15.78 -17.94
N VAL A 863 27.42 16.44 -17.11
CA VAL A 863 27.87 17.23 -15.97
C VAL A 863 28.49 16.30 -14.91
N LYS A 864 29.42 16.83 -14.12
CA LYS A 864 30.04 16.13 -12.99
C LYS A 864 29.57 16.72 -11.67
N TRP A 865 29.53 15.91 -10.63
CA TRP A 865 29.40 16.37 -9.25
C TRP A 865 30.58 15.91 -8.40
N GLU A 866 30.84 16.65 -7.32
CA GLU A 866 31.86 16.29 -6.35
C GLU A 866 31.29 15.26 -5.36
N LYS A 867 32.00 14.13 -5.20
CA LYS A 867 31.59 13.05 -4.30
C LYS A 867 31.64 13.49 -2.83
N SER A 868 30.73 12.97 -2.01
CA SER A 868 30.79 13.11 -0.56
C SER A 868 31.99 12.37 0.03
N GLU A 869 32.37 12.68 1.27
CA GLU A 869 33.53 12.08 1.94
C GLU A 869 33.42 10.54 2.03
N GLY A 870 32.23 10.02 2.36
CA GLY A 870 31.95 8.58 2.37
C GLY A 870 31.97 7.91 0.99
N GLN A 871 31.75 8.66 -0.10
CA GLN A 871 31.87 8.13 -1.47
C GLN A 871 33.33 8.12 -1.98
N ARG A 872 34.21 8.92 -1.38
CA ARG A 872 35.64 9.02 -1.74
C ARG A 872 36.46 7.88 -1.14
N SER A 873 36.06 7.32 -0.01
CA SER A 873 36.74 6.17 0.62
C SER A 873 36.65 4.90 -0.23
N PHE A 874 35.55 4.72 -0.96
CA PHE A 874 35.34 3.57 -1.85
C PHE A 874 35.88 3.80 -3.28
N TRP A 875 35.84 5.04 -3.80
CA TRP A 875 36.26 5.36 -5.17
C TRP A 875 37.34 6.45 -5.21
N ARG A 876 38.53 6.16 -5.77
CA ARG A 876 39.71 7.07 -5.79
C ARG A 876 39.51 8.46 -6.44
N SER A 877 38.55 8.62 -7.37
CA SER A 877 38.28 9.92 -8.03
C SER A 877 37.41 10.83 -7.17
N LYS A 878 37.78 12.12 -7.03
CA LYS A 878 36.99 13.19 -6.37
C LYS A 878 35.65 13.49 -7.07
N TRP A 879 35.56 13.25 -8.38
CA TRP A 879 34.41 13.60 -9.21
C TRP A 879 33.67 12.36 -9.71
N ALA A 880 32.35 12.46 -9.80
CA ALA A 880 31.45 11.49 -10.42
C ALA A 880 30.68 12.16 -11.57
N LYS A 881 30.29 11.39 -12.59
CA LYS A 881 29.50 11.88 -13.73
C LYS A 881 28.02 11.59 -13.50
N TYR A 882 27.15 12.48 -13.99
CA TYR A 882 25.70 12.24 -14.01
C TYR A 882 25.28 11.00 -14.79
N LYS A 883 26.00 10.64 -15.85
CA LYS A 883 25.78 9.37 -16.58
C LYS A 883 26.04 8.10 -15.73
N ASP A 884 26.82 8.21 -14.66
CA ASP A 884 27.12 7.10 -13.76
C ASP A 884 26.17 7.09 -12.54
N PHE A 885 24.97 7.68 -12.63
CA PHE A 885 24.09 7.91 -11.46
C PHE A 885 23.81 6.63 -10.66
N THR A 886 23.38 5.57 -11.34
CA THR A 886 23.07 4.25 -10.78
C THR A 886 24.27 3.60 -10.09
N LYS A 887 25.51 3.91 -10.51
CA LYS A 887 26.73 3.40 -9.86
C LYS A 887 26.91 3.96 -8.45
N TYR A 888 26.49 5.20 -8.22
CA TYR A 888 26.64 5.88 -6.93
C TYR A 888 25.36 5.86 -6.09
N PHE A 889 24.21 5.65 -6.74
CA PHE A 889 22.90 5.54 -6.13
C PHE A 889 22.18 4.32 -6.73
N PRO A 890 22.55 3.10 -6.32
CA PRO A 890 22.10 1.85 -6.96
C PRO A 890 20.61 1.58 -6.85
N THR A 891 19.91 2.27 -5.95
CA THR A 891 18.45 2.18 -5.81
C THR A 891 17.70 3.16 -6.72
N TRP A 892 18.39 4.08 -7.41
CA TRP A 892 17.79 5.10 -8.25
C TRP A 892 18.09 4.89 -9.73
N ALA A 893 17.10 5.16 -10.58
CA ALA A 893 17.26 5.18 -12.02
C ALA A 893 18.18 6.32 -12.45
N THR A 894 18.79 6.18 -13.62
CA THR A 894 19.51 7.31 -14.24
C THR A 894 18.49 8.40 -14.57
N PRO A 895 18.69 9.65 -14.09
CA PRO A 895 17.78 10.75 -14.36
C PRO A 895 17.51 10.93 -15.85
N SER A 896 16.23 10.96 -16.26
CA SER A 896 15.83 11.09 -17.66
C SER A 896 14.63 12.00 -17.83
N ASP A 897 14.47 12.58 -19.02
CA ASP A 897 13.30 13.37 -19.41
C ASP A 897 12.18 12.50 -20.03
N ALA A 898 12.31 11.17 -19.96
CA ALA A 898 11.45 10.19 -20.63
C ALA A 898 9.96 10.28 -20.24
N HIS A 899 9.66 10.95 -19.12
CA HIS A 899 8.32 11.10 -18.59
C HIS A 899 7.52 12.26 -19.19
N GLY A 900 8.14 13.11 -20.01
CA GLY A 900 7.45 14.16 -20.77
C GLY A 900 6.76 15.26 -19.95
N GLN A 901 7.06 15.38 -18.64
CA GLN A 901 6.49 16.41 -17.77
C GLN A 901 7.61 17.32 -17.25
N CYS A 902 7.52 18.62 -17.52
CA CYS A 902 8.45 19.61 -16.94
C CYS A 902 8.07 19.87 -15.48
N ALA A 903 9.06 20.19 -14.65
CA ALA A 903 8.83 20.62 -13.27
C ALA A 903 8.41 22.11 -13.23
N SER A 904 7.41 22.51 -14.02
CA SER A 904 7.12 23.90 -14.40
C SER A 904 6.94 24.84 -13.20
N VAL A 905 6.26 24.41 -12.13
CA VAL A 905 6.15 25.19 -10.89
C VAL A 905 7.51 25.41 -10.23
N ARG A 906 8.38 24.40 -10.25
CA ARG A 906 9.74 24.48 -9.66
C ARG A 906 10.64 25.37 -10.51
N GLU A 907 10.48 25.33 -11.82
CA GLU A 907 11.15 26.22 -12.76
C GLU A 907 10.72 27.68 -12.55
N TYR A 908 9.41 27.92 -12.44
CA TYR A 908 8.85 29.22 -12.07
C TYR A 908 9.40 29.74 -10.75
N ILE A 909 9.42 28.88 -9.71
CA ILE A 909 9.98 29.24 -8.39
C ILE A 909 11.46 29.59 -8.53
N PHE A 910 12.23 28.77 -9.24
CA PHE A 910 13.65 29.04 -9.45
C PHE A 910 13.84 30.36 -10.20
N TYR A 911 13.10 30.64 -11.27
CA TYR A 911 13.22 31.86 -12.06
C TYR A 911 12.86 33.12 -11.25
N ASN A 912 11.70 33.13 -10.60
CA ASN A 912 11.14 34.35 -9.99
C ASN A 912 11.64 34.63 -8.56
N HIS A 913 12.16 33.61 -7.84
CA HIS A 913 12.58 33.76 -6.44
C HIS A 913 14.10 33.63 -6.22
N GLN A 914 14.94 33.80 -7.25
CA GLN A 914 16.41 33.69 -7.16
C GLN A 914 17.02 34.45 -5.96
N ALA A 915 16.59 35.69 -5.75
CA ALA A 915 17.13 36.55 -4.69
C ALA A 915 16.90 35.97 -3.30
N ASP A 916 15.75 35.32 -3.07
CA ASP A 916 15.44 34.73 -1.77
C ASP A 916 16.04 33.33 -1.62
N ILE A 917 16.18 32.57 -2.71
CA ILE A 917 16.90 31.29 -2.73
C ILE A 917 18.36 31.51 -2.29
N VAL A 918 19.05 32.51 -2.85
CA VAL A 918 20.46 32.79 -2.53
C VAL A 918 20.66 33.20 -1.06
N LYS A 919 19.74 33.98 -0.47
CA LYS A 919 19.81 34.36 0.95
C LYS A 919 19.87 33.15 1.89
N ASN A 920 19.22 32.04 1.52
CA ASN A 920 19.17 30.82 2.32
C ASN A 920 20.37 29.89 2.11
N PHE A 921 21.22 30.16 1.10
CA PHE A 921 22.42 29.36 0.83
C PHE A 921 23.68 30.24 0.85
N PRO A 922 24.27 30.52 2.04
CA PRO A 922 25.43 31.40 2.19
C PRO A 922 26.60 31.06 1.25
N GLY A 923 27.11 32.06 0.54
CA GLY A 923 28.18 31.91 -0.44
C GLY A 923 27.71 31.36 -1.80
N SER A 924 26.42 31.40 -2.09
CA SER A 924 25.90 31.20 -3.45
C SER A 924 25.66 32.55 -4.13
N ASN A 925 25.68 32.57 -5.46
CA ASN A 925 25.27 33.70 -6.28
C ASN A 925 24.02 33.35 -7.08
N ILE A 926 23.29 34.36 -7.56
CA ILE A 926 22.16 34.18 -8.48
C ILE A 926 22.65 33.51 -9.78
N CYS A 927 21.78 32.71 -10.39
CA CYS A 927 22.05 32.13 -11.70
C CYS A 927 21.84 33.20 -12.79
N THR A 928 22.87 33.50 -13.59
CA THR A 928 22.80 34.51 -14.64
C THR A 928 22.31 33.97 -15.99
N HIS A 929 22.23 32.64 -16.14
CA HIS A 929 21.86 31.97 -17.39
C HIS A 929 20.71 30.98 -17.15
N ILE A 930 19.57 31.49 -16.66
CA ILE A 930 18.35 30.70 -16.51
C ILE A 930 17.69 30.57 -17.89
N PRO A 931 17.25 29.36 -18.29
CA PRO A 931 16.54 29.19 -19.55
C PRO A 931 15.25 30.05 -19.60
N PRO A 932 14.96 30.77 -20.70
CA PRO A 932 13.77 31.62 -20.82
C PRO A 932 12.46 30.85 -20.61
N GLU A 933 12.45 29.56 -20.94
CA GLU A 933 11.30 28.67 -20.73
C GLU A 933 10.91 28.49 -19.25
N TYR A 934 11.75 28.89 -18.29
CA TYR A 934 11.41 28.81 -16.86
C TYR A 934 10.47 29.94 -16.39
N ASN A 935 10.25 30.96 -17.22
CA ASN A 935 9.36 32.08 -16.92
C ASN A 935 7.89 31.74 -17.22
N HIS A 936 7.34 30.79 -16.46
CA HIS A 936 5.94 30.36 -16.58
C HIS A 936 4.97 31.39 -15.96
N ASP A 937 3.75 31.52 -16.50
CA ASP A 937 2.70 32.34 -15.86
C ASP A 937 2.08 31.58 -14.66
N PRO A 938 2.16 32.11 -13.42
CA PRO A 938 1.59 31.45 -12.24
C PRO A 938 0.08 31.20 -12.35
N LYS A 939 -0.66 32.03 -13.10
CA LYS A 939 -2.10 31.81 -13.32
C LYS A 939 -2.37 30.61 -14.22
N GLU A 940 -1.57 30.44 -15.27
CA GLU A 940 -1.69 29.28 -16.16
C GLU A 940 -1.29 28.00 -15.43
N LEU A 941 -0.19 28.03 -14.66
CA LEU A 941 0.22 26.92 -13.79
C LEU A 941 -0.89 26.52 -12.82
N ARG A 942 -1.54 27.50 -12.18
CA ARG A 942 -2.67 27.23 -11.27
C ARG A 942 -3.83 26.56 -12.00
N ILE A 943 -4.23 27.07 -13.16
CA ILE A 943 -5.33 26.49 -13.96
C ILE A 943 -4.99 25.05 -14.36
N GLU A 944 -3.75 24.78 -14.78
CA GLU A 944 -3.29 23.44 -15.13
C GLU A 944 -3.39 22.48 -13.94
N LEU A 945 -2.85 22.87 -12.78
CA LEU A 945 -2.89 22.08 -11.56
C LEU A 945 -4.33 21.83 -11.10
N GLU A 946 -5.16 22.88 -11.06
CA GLU A 946 -6.57 22.75 -10.64
C GLU A 946 -7.36 21.85 -11.60
N ASN A 947 -7.09 21.89 -12.91
CA ASN A 947 -7.70 20.99 -13.88
C ASN A 947 -7.30 19.52 -13.66
N ILE A 948 -6.03 19.25 -13.31
CA ILE A 948 -5.57 17.90 -12.92
C ILE A 948 -6.35 17.42 -11.69
N LEU A 949 -6.61 18.31 -10.72
CA LEU A 949 -7.25 17.92 -9.46
C LEU A 949 -8.79 17.83 -9.57
N LYS A 950 -9.43 18.59 -10.46
CA LYS A 950 -10.90 18.75 -10.58
C LYS A 950 -11.67 17.43 -10.75
N ASN A 951 -11.05 16.43 -11.37
CA ASN A 951 -11.64 15.12 -11.61
C ASN A 951 -11.33 14.07 -10.53
N HIS A 952 -10.44 14.40 -9.58
CA HIS A 952 -9.87 13.46 -8.63
C HIS A 952 -10.09 13.85 -7.16
N ILE A 953 -10.55 15.08 -6.90
CA ILE A 953 -10.80 15.62 -5.56
C ILE A 953 -12.10 16.43 -5.59
N LYS A 954 -13.01 16.19 -4.63
CA LYS A 954 -14.21 17.03 -4.44
C LYS A 954 -13.78 18.34 -3.75
N PHE A 955 -13.69 19.44 -4.51
CA PHE A 955 -13.39 20.77 -3.98
C PHE A 955 -14.66 21.55 -3.59
N GLN A 956 -14.56 22.35 -2.52
CA GLN A 956 -15.44 23.50 -2.30
C GLN A 956 -14.71 24.84 -2.57
N ASP A 957 -13.38 24.90 -2.43
CA ASP A 957 -12.51 26.03 -2.84
C ASP A 957 -11.03 25.56 -2.85
N SER A 958 -10.22 25.97 -3.83
CA SER A 958 -8.81 25.54 -3.99
C SER A 958 -7.83 26.35 -3.14
N ARG A 959 -8.23 27.56 -2.70
CA ARG A 959 -7.39 28.45 -1.89
C ARG A 959 -7.38 28.13 -0.40
N THR A 960 -8.38 27.41 0.09
CA THR A 960 -8.49 26.97 1.50
C THR A 960 -8.11 25.50 1.67
N PHE A 961 -7.62 24.84 0.61
CA PHE A 961 -7.38 23.40 0.58
C PHE A 961 -6.03 22.96 1.17
N ILE A 962 -4.99 23.80 1.10
CA ILE A 962 -3.65 23.56 1.67
C ILE A 962 -3.09 24.85 2.27
#